data_AF-A0A8E0KWW4-F1
#
_entry.id   AF-A0A8E0KWW4-F1
#
_cell.length_a   1.000
_cell.length_b   1.000
_cell.length_c   1.000
_cell.angle_alpha   90.00
_cell.angle_beta   90.00
_cell.angle_gamma   90.00
#
_symmetry.space_group_name_H-M   'P 1'
#
loop_
_entity.id
_entity.type
_entity.pdbx_description
1 polymer ?
#
loop_
_entity_poly.entity_id
_entity_poly.type
_entity_poly.pdbx_seq_one_letter_code
_entity_poly.pdbx_strand_id
1 'polypeptide(L)'
;MLPEHGDCGLQVDAEQFGGQQMTVNYHIRGRIIQVPSNYDPEKRTYSGIWGGSLKPAYSNNPAWCLWDMLTHPRYGMGKRLGAADVDKWALYAIGQYCDQTDPDGFGGTEPRMTFNAYLSQQRKAWDVLSDFCSAMRCMPVWNGQTLTFVQDRPSDVVWPYTNCDVVVDDNGVGFRYSFSALKDRHTAVEVNYTDPQNGWQTSTELVEDPEAILRYGRNLLKMDAFGCTSRGQAHRAGLWVIKTGLLETQTVDFTLGSQGLRHTPGDIIEICDNDYAGTMTGGRVLSIDAASRTLTLDREVTLPETGAATVNLINGSGKPVSVAITAHPAPDRIQVSTLPDGVETYGVWGLSLPSLRRRLFRCVSIRENTDGTFAITAVQHVPEKEAIVDNGAHFDGDQSGTVNGVTPPAVQHLTAEVTADSGEYQVLARWDTPKVVKGVSFLLRLTVAADDGSERLVSTARAAETAYRFRQLALGNYRLTVRAVNAWGQQGDPASVSFRIAAPAAPSQIELTPGYFQITATPHLAVYDPTVQFEFWFSETRITDIRQVETSARYLGTALYWIAASINIKPGHDYYFYVRSVNTVGKSAFVEAVGRASDDAEGYLDFFKGQITESHLGKELLEKVELTEDNASRLEEFSKEWKDANDKWNAMWGVKIEQTKDGKHYVAGIGLSMEDTEEGKLSQFLVAANRIAFIDPANGNETPMFVAQGNQIFMNDVFLKRLTAPTITSGGSPPVFSLTSDGKLTAKNADISGSVNANAGTLNNVTVNENCTIKGMLEATQVRGDFVKAVSKSFPKQAGTWGNTETPNGTVTVTISDDHNFDRQIIIPPIIFNGIAYSDPGSGNNPGGTRYTGYGFEVRKNGVLIASRETKGAIPGSYSAVIDMPSGRGSVTLEFKVFHKGNQWAGNITDCTVIVTKKAASGISIR
;
A
#
# COMPACT_ATOMS: atom_id res chain seq x y z
N MET A 1 2.68 10.43 -18.23
CA MET A 1 3.16 9.16 -18.84
C MET A 1 4.65 9.27 -19.14
N LEU A 2 5.50 8.29 -18.81
CA LEU A 2 6.97 8.43 -18.98
C LEU A 2 7.43 8.28 -20.46
N PRO A 3 8.48 9.00 -20.90
CA PRO A 3 9.13 8.81 -22.21
C PRO A 3 9.80 7.42 -22.36
N GLU A 4 10.25 7.07 -23.57
CA GLU A 4 10.86 5.75 -23.88
C GLU A 4 12.28 5.60 -23.31
N HIS A 5 13.06 6.68 -23.23
CA HIS A 5 14.31 6.77 -22.47
C HIS A 5 14.51 8.22 -22.01
N GLY A 6 14.90 8.41 -20.76
CA GLY A 6 15.19 9.73 -20.19
C GLY A 6 15.99 9.54 -18.91
N ASP A 7 17.31 9.71 -19.03
CA ASP A 7 18.21 9.64 -17.88
C ASP A 7 18.24 11.01 -17.21
N CYS A 8 17.80 11.07 -15.96
CA CYS A 8 17.94 12.24 -15.11
C CYS A 8 18.99 11.91 -14.05
N GLY A 9 20.11 12.62 -14.09
CA GLY A 9 21.17 12.53 -13.09
C GLY A 9 21.14 13.73 -12.16
N LEU A 10 21.30 13.50 -10.87
CA LEU A 10 21.55 14.53 -9.87
C LEU A 10 22.93 14.23 -9.25
N GLN A 11 23.84 15.21 -9.29
CA GLN A 11 25.12 15.12 -8.58
C GLN A 11 24.97 15.83 -7.24
N VAL A 12 25.26 15.11 -6.16
CA VAL A 12 25.20 15.60 -4.79
C VAL A 12 26.43 15.14 -4.03
N ASP A 13 26.86 15.93 -3.05
CA ASP A 13 27.99 15.61 -2.21
C ASP A 13 27.59 14.56 -1.15
N ALA A 14 28.35 13.47 -1.07
CA ALA A 14 28.06 12.37 -0.14
C ALA A 14 28.22 12.80 1.33
N GLU A 15 29.07 13.80 1.61
CA GLU A 15 29.25 14.35 2.96
C GLU A 15 27.97 14.96 3.53
N GLN A 16 27.07 15.46 2.67
CA GLN A 16 25.81 16.08 3.09
C GLN A 16 24.75 15.08 3.55
N PHE A 17 24.90 13.79 3.24
CA PHE A 17 23.87 12.77 3.45
C PHE A 17 24.33 11.58 4.29
N GLY A 18 25.54 11.65 4.88
CA GLY A 18 26.02 10.65 5.85
C GLY A 18 25.96 9.20 5.36
N GLY A 19 26.12 8.96 4.05
CA GLY A 19 26.05 7.62 3.44
C GLY A 19 24.64 7.07 3.16
N GLN A 20 23.57 7.88 3.28
CA GLN A 20 22.20 7.46 2.93
C GLN A 20 21.89 7.62 1.42
N GLN A 21 21.06 6.72 0.86
CA GLN A 21 20.52 6.87 -0.50
C GLN A 21 19.46 7.97 -0.53
N MET A 22 19.68 9.01 -1.33
CA MET A 22 18.69 10.05 -1.58
C MET A 22 17.46 9.50 -2.33
N THR A 23 16.26 9.83 -1.83
CA THR A 23 15.01 9.64 -2.58
C THR A 23 14.64 10.95 -3.25
N VAL A 24 14.57 10.96 -4.59
CA VAL A 24 14.23 12.15 -5.40
C VAL A 24 12.93 11.92 -6.13
N ASN A 25 11.99 12.87 -6.02
CA ASN A 25 10.75 12.90 -6.78
C ASN A 25 10.88 13.88 -7.95
N TYR A 26 10.58 13.42 -9.16
CA TYR A 26 10.67 14.24 -10.38
C TYR A 26 9.28 14.54 -10.95
N HIS A 27 8.99 15.83 -11.15
CA HIS A 27 7.83 16.26 -11.93
C HIS A 27 8.28 16.60 -13.35
N ILE A 28 7.95 15.74 -14.31
CA ILE A 28 8.41 15.86 -15.69
C ILE A 28 7.26 15.94 -16.68
N ARG A 29 7.45 16.71 -17.76
CA ARG A 29 6.59 16.60 -18.94
C ARG A 29 6.75 15.19 -19.51
N GLY A 30 5.63 14.49 -19.57
CA GLY A 30 5.58 13.09 -20.00
C GLY A 30 5.76 12.89 -21.50
N ARG A 31 5.33 11.71 -21.98
CA ARG A 31 5.29 11.34 -23.39
C ARG A 31 4.60 12.42 -24.23
N ILE A 32 5.16 12.68 -25.41
CA ILE A 32 4.48 13.39 -26.49
C ILE A 32 3.38 12.48 -27.03
N ILE A 33 2.14 12.95 -26.99
CA ILE A 33 0.93 12.22 -27.43
C ILE A 33 0.34 12.88 -28.68
N GLN A 34 -0.59 12.20 -29.34
CA GLN A 34 -1.31 12.77 -30.47
C GLN A 34 -2.49 13.62 -29.97
N VAL A 35 -2.49 14.90 -30.33
CA VAL A 35 -3.53 15.88 -30.01
C VAL A 35 -4.09 16.52 -31.30
N PRO A 36 -5.26 17.19 -31.29
CA PRO A 36 -5.78 17.87 -32.47
C PRO A 36 -4.78 18.86 -33.04
N SER A 37 -4.68 18.90 -34.36
CA SER A 37 -3.84 19.86 -35.08
C SER A 37 -4.12 21.31 -34.68
N ASN A 38 -5.38 21.62 -34.36
CA ASN A 38 -5.82 22.95 -33.96
C ASN A 38 -5.82 23.24 -32.44
N TYR A 39 -5.35 22.29 -31.63
CA TYR A 39 -5.23 22.45 -30.18
C TYR A 39 -3.85 23.00 -29.78
N ASP A 40 -3.84 24.04 -28.94
CA ASP A 40 -2.64 24.53 -28.25
C ASP A 40 -2.64 23.96 -26.82
N PRO A 41 -1.76 23.00 -26.48
CA PRO A 41 -1.77 22.35 -25.17
C PRO A 41 -1.19 23.21 -24.05
N GLU A 42 -0.42 24.25 -24.35
CA GLU A 42 0.11 25.15 -23.33
C GLU A 42 -0.94 26.19 -22.94
N LYS A 43 -1.65 26.74 -23.92
CA LYS A 43 -2.75 27.69 -23.69
C LYS A 43 -4.09 27.02 -23.41
N ARG A 44 -4.21 25.71 -23.70
CA ARG A 44 -5.46 24.93 -23.63
C ARG A 44 -6.59 25.51 -24.48
N THR A 45 -6.26 25.94 -25.70
CA THR A 45 -7.23 26.57 -26.61
C THR A 45 -7.31 25.83 -27.93
N TYR A 46 -8.48 25.92 -28.58
CA TYR A 46 -8.77 25.30 -29.86
C TYR A 46 -9.09 26.40 -30.88
N SER A 47 -8.44 26.39 -32.04
CA SER A 47 -8.61 27.44 -33.07
C SER A 47 -9.29 26.92 -34.34
N GLY A 48 -10.31 27.63 -34.84
CA GLY A 48 -11.03 27.25 -36.05
C GLY A 48 -11.74 25.88 -35.98
N ILE A 49 -12.23 25.40 -37.12
CA ILE A 49 -12.90 24.09 -37.24
C ILE A 49 -11.84 23.00 -37.37
N TRP A 50 -11.94 21.96 -36.54
CA TRP A 50 -11.02 20.83 -36.60
C TRP A 50 -11.38 19.87 -37.74
N GLY A 51 -10.43 19.64 -38.66
CA GLY A 51 -10.58 18.68 -39.76
C GLY A 51 -10.32 17.21 -39.40
N GLY A 52 -10.17 16.87 -38.12
CA GLY A 52 -9.91 15.51 -37.67
C GLY A 52 -8.44 15.06 -37.72
N SER A 53 -7.50 15.95 -38.06
CA SER A 53 -6.06 15.67 -38.13
C SER A 53 -5.37 15.84 -36.77
N LEU A 54 -4.37 15.01 -36.48
CA LEU A 54 -3.63 15.03 -35.21
C LEU A 54 -2.19 15.52 -35.41
N LYS A 55 -1.60 16.07 -34.35
CA LYS A 55 -0.18 16.46 -34.26
C LYS A 55 0.44 15.94 -32.95
N PRO A 56 1.74 15.64 -32.93
CA PRO A 56 2.44 15.27 -31.70
C PRO A 56 2.64 16.49 -30.79
N ALA A 57 2.16 16.43 -29.54
CA ALA A 57 2.46 17.43 -28.50
C ALA A 57 2.36 16.82 -27.08
N TYR A 58 2.97 17.46 -26.09
CA TYR A 58 2.68 17.15 -24.69
C TYR A 58 1.31 17.70 -24.29
N SER A 59 0.51 16.92 -23.58
CA SER A 59 -0.74 17.38 -22.96
C SER A 59 -1.05 16.55 -21.72
N ASN A 60 -1.68 17.19 -20.73
CA ASN A 60 -2.27 16.57 -19.54
C ASN A 60 -3.81 16.71 -19.53
N ASN A 61 -4.42 16.94 -20.70
CA ASN A 61 -5.86 16.82 -20.87
C ASN A 61 -6.22 15.32 -20.89
N PRO A 62 -7.13 14.85 -20.02
CA PRO A 62 -7.48 13.43 -19.91
C PRO A 62 -8.01 12.81 -21.20
N ALA A 63 -8.69 13.57 -22.07
CA ALA A 63 -9.27 13.05 -23.30
C ALA A 63 -8.18 12.61 -24.29
N TRP A 64 -7.14 13.43 -24.45
CA TRP A 64 -6.00 13.10 -25.31
C TRP A 64 -5.09 12.05 -24.68
N CYS A 65 -4.97 12.04 -23.35
CA CYS A 65 -4.29 10.96 -22.64
C CYS A 65 -5.01 9.62 -22.83
N LEU A 66 -6.35 9.61 -22.83
CA LEU A 66 -7.15 8.41 -23.13
C LEU A 66 -7.00 7.96 -24.58
N TRP A 67 -7.00 8.89 -25.54
CA TRP A 67 -6.74 8.59 -26.95
C TRP A 67 -5.40 7.86 -27.13
N ASP A 68 -4.32 8.37 -26.51
CA ASP A 68 -3.01 7.72 -26.54
C ASP A 68 -3.05 6.33 -25.88
N MET A 69 -3.71 6.20 -24.73
CA MET A 69 -3.85 4.93 -24.02
C MET A 69 -4.53 3.85 -24.88
N LEU A 70 -5.58 4.23 -25.62
CA LEU A 70 -6.35 3.32 -26.47
C LEU A 70 -5.66 2.97 -27.79
N THR A 71 -5.01 3.93 -28.44
CA THR A 71 -4.49 3.76 -29.82
C THR A 71 -3.01 3.43 -29.89
N HIS A 72 -2.23 3.73 -28.85
CA HIS A 72 -0.80 3.46 -28.87
C HIS A 72 -0.49 1.99 -28.52
N PRO A 73 0.35 1.29 -29.29
CA PRO A 73 0.72 -0.11 -29.00
C PRO A 73 1.40 -0.38 -27.65
N ARG A 74 1.84 0.67 -26.92
CA ARG A 74 2.63 0.55 -25.68
C ARG A 74 1.79 -0.03 -24.53
N TYR A 75 0.52 0.36 -24.45
CA TYR A 75 -0.38 0.00 -23.36
C TYR A 75 -1.16 -1.30 -23.63
N GLY A 76 -0.84 -2.01 -24.71
CA GLY A 76 -1.50 -3.25 -25.11
C GLY A 76 -2.81 -3.07 -25.88
N MET A 77 -3.65 -2.09 -25.53
CA MET A 77 -4.91 -1.83 -26.25
C MET A 77 -4.72 -1.38 -27.69
N GLY A 78 -3.73 -0.52 -27.97
CA GLY A 78 -3.43 -0.07 -29.34
C GLY A 78 -2.91 -1.16 -30.27
N LYS A 79 -2.71 -2.40 -29.79
CA LYS A 79 -2.48 -3.58 -30.63
C LYS A 79 -3.78 -4.24 -31.12
N ARG A 80 -4.92 -3.88 -30.52
CA ARG A 80 -6.25 -4.44 -30.79
C ARG A 80 -7.24 -3.42 -31.32
N LEU A 81 -7.13 -2.16 -30.87
CA LEU A 81 -7.93 -1.03 -31.32
C LEU A 81 -7.06 -0.11 -32.17
N GLY A 82 -7.51 0.19 -33.38
CA GLY A 82 -6.96 1.22 -34.24
C GLY A 82 -7.61 2.58 -34.00
N ALA A 83 -7.03 3.63 -34.59
CA ALA A 83 -7.60 4.97 -34.54
C ALA A 83 -9.01 5.08 -35.16
N ALA A 84 -9.37 4.16 -36.06
CA ALA A 84 -10.71 4.08 -36.66
C ALA A 84 -11.76 3.49 -35.71
N ASP A 85 -11.34 2.70 -34.72
CA ASP A 85 -12.23 2.01 -33.78
C ASP A 85 -12.60 2.91 -32.58
N VAL A 86 -12.04 4.13 -32.50
CA VAL A 86 -12.25 5.07 -31.39
C VAL A 86 -12.84 6.37 -31.95
N ASP A 87 -13.94 6.82 -31.33
CA ASP A 87 -14.62 8.06 -31.72
C ASP A 87 -13.83 9.29 -31.25
N LYS A 88 -12.96 9.78 -32.13
CA LYS A 88 -12.16 10.99 -31.90
C LYS A 88 -12.99 12.26 -31.79
N TRP A 89 -14.21 12.29 -32.33
CA TRP A 89 -15.06 13.48 -32.32
C TRP A 89 -15.73 13.66 -30.96
N ALA A 90 -16.18 12.56 -30.35
CA ALA A 90 -16.63 12.57 -28.95
C ALA A 90 -15.51 13.02 -28.00
N LEU A 91 -14.30 12.47 -28.16
CA LEU A 91 -13.14 12.87 -27.36
C LEU A 91 -12.72 14.33 -27.60
N TYR A 92 -12.93 14.87 -28.79
CA TYR A 92 -12.68 16.29 -29.07
C TYR A 92 -13.59 17.21 -28.24
N ALA A 93 -14.90 16.93 -28.21
CA ALA A 93 -15.85 17.69 -27.41
C ALA A 93 -15.56 17.57 -25.90
N ILE A 94 -15.21 16.37 -25.43
CA ILE A 94 -14.80 16.12 -24.04
C ILE A 94 -13.50 16.87 -23.73
N GLY A 95 -12.53 16.87 -24.64
CA GLY A 95 -11.27 17.59 -24.50
C GLY A 95 -11.49 19.09 -24.34
N GLN A 96 -12.37 19.69 -25.14
CA GLN A 96 -12.75 21.10 -24.99
C GLN A 96 -13.41 21.38 -23.65
N TYR A 97 -14.27 20.48 -23.16
CA TYR A 97 -14.91 20.60 -21.86
C TYR A 97 -13.90 20.55 -20.70
N CYS A 98 -12.94 19.62 -20.74
CA CYS A 98 -11.90 19.48 -19.71
C CYS A 98 -10.97 20.70 -19.61
N ASP A 99 -10.78 21.42 -20.71
CA ASP A 99 -9.91 22.62 -20.80
C ASP A 99 -10.64 23.93 -20.44
N GLN A 100 -11.94 23.90 -20.14
CA GLN A 100 -12.66 25.07 -19.62
C GLN A 100 -12.08 25.50 -18.27
N THR A 101 -12.18 26.78 -17.95
CA THR A 101 -11.58 27.36 -16.74
C THR A 101 -12.61 27.46 -15.63
N ASP A 102 -12.32 26.84 -14.48
CA ASP A 102 -13.15 26.89 -13.27
C ASP A 102 -12.38 27.56 -12.11
N PRO A 103 -13.05 28.07 -11.07
CA PRO A 103 -12.40 28.54 -9.84
C PRO A 103 -11.58 27.44 -9.14
N ASP A 104 -10.38 27.80 -8.68
CA ASP A 104 -9.48 26.87 -7.96
C ASP A 104 -9.80 26.72 -6.46
N GLY A 105 -10.71 27.55 -5.95
CA GLY A 105 -11.10 27.64 -4.54
C GLY A 105 -10.21 28.53 -3.66
N PHE A 106 -9.09 29.03 -4.18
CA PHE A 106 -8.15 29.93 -3.51
C PHE A 106 -8.22 31.38 -4.04
N GLY A 107 -9.19 31.67 -4.91
CA GLY A 107 -9.38 32.98 -5.55
C GLY A 107 -8.73 33.10 -6.94
N GLY A 108 -8.11 32.03 -7.44
CA GLY A 108 -7.61 31.90 -8.81
C GLY A 108 -8.51 31.03 -9.67
N THR A 109 -7.97 30.59 -10.80
CA THR A 109 -8.66 29.67 -11.71
C THR A 109 -7.74 28.57 -12.19
N GLU A 110 -8.34 27.43 -12.52
CA GLU A 110 -7.65 26.25 -13.04
C GLU A 110 -8.47 25.59 -14.16
N PRO A 111 -7.85 24.76 -15.01
CA PRO A 111 -8.60 23.93 -15.95
C PRO A 111 -9.54 22.99 -15.19
N ARG A 112 -10.75 22.80 -15.71
CA ARG A 112 -11.81 21.99 -15.11
C ARG A 112 -11.31 20.62 -14.71
N MET A 113 -10.62 19.95 -15.63
CA MET A 113 -10.07 18.60 -15.44
C MET A 113 -8.65 18.53 -15.98
N THR A 114 -7.70 18.19 -15.10
CA THR A 114 -6.34 17.82 -15.47
C THR A 114 -6.05 16.38 -15.09
N PHE A 115 -5.08 15.77 -15.76
CA PHE A 115 -4.78 14.35 -15.59
C PHE A 115 -3.29 14.07 -15.55
N ASN A 116 -2.83 13.63 -14.38
CA ASN A 116 -1.46 13.28 -14.07
C ASN A 116 -1.42 11.90 -13.40
N ALA A 117 -1.46 10.83 -14.21
CA ALA A 117 -1.37 9.46 -13.71
C ALA A 117 -0.03 8.79 -14.04
N TYR A 118 0.39 7.90 -13.13
CA TYR A 118 1.54 7.01 -13.30
C TYR A 118 1.06 5.55 -13.34
N LEU A 119 1.30 4.87 -14.47
CA LEU A 119 0.94 3.48 -14.69
C LEU A 119 2.20 2.61 -14.63
N SER A 120 2.43 1.93 -13.51
CA SER A 120 3.62 1.08 -13.27
C SER A 120 3.32 -0.42 -13.22
N GLN A 121 2.04 -0.79 -13.05
CA GLN A 121 1.62 -2.18 -12.86
C GLN A 121 0.69 -2.64 -13.99
N GLN A 122 0.72 -3.94 -14.26
CA GLN A 122 -0.24 -4.55 -15.19
C GLN A 122 -1.62 -4.61 -14.53
N ARG A 123 -2.61 -4.00 -15.18
CA ARG A 123 -4.02 -3.98 -14.76
C ARG A 123 -4.92 -4.43 -15.91
N LYS A 124 -6.16 -4.81 -15.60
CA LYS A 124 -7.13 -5.13 -16.65
C LYS A 124 -7.41 -3.88 -17.47
N ALA A 125 -7.46 -4.05 -18.78
CA ALA A 125 -7.73 -2.98 -19.73
C ALA A 125 -9.00 -2.19 -19.34
N TRP A 126 -10.09 -2.90 -19.05
CA TRP A 126 -11.37 -2.28 -18.69
C TRP A 126 -11.27 -1.39 -17.44
N ASP A 127 -10.54 -1.83 -16.41
CA ASP A 127 -10.39 -1.05 -15.17
C ASP A 127 -9.64 0.26 -15.46
N VAL A 128 -8.57 0.23 -16.24
CA VAL A 128 -7.82 1.44 -16.63
C VAL A 128 -8.67 2.36 -17.50
N LEU A 129 -9.43 1.81 -18.46
CA LEU A 129 -10.37 2.59 -19.27
C LEU A 129 -11.42 3.28 -18.38
N SER A 130 -12.00 2.55 -17.43
CA SER A 130 -12.97 3.07 -16.48
C SER A 130 -12.37 4.17 -15.61
N ASP A 131 -11.12 4.04 -15.16
CA ASP A 131 -10.45 5.07 -14.36
C ASP A 131 -10.27 6.38 -15.14
N PHE A 132 -9.82 6.30 -16.41
CA PHE A 132 -9.71 7.48 -17.28
C PHE A 132 -11.08 8.13 -17.54
N CYS A 133 -12.10 7.30 -17.78
CA CYS A 133 -13.47 7.76 -17.98
C CYS A 133 -14.05 8.44 -16.73
N SER A 134 -13.75 7.91 -15.54
CA SER A 134 -14.18 8.51 -14.26
C SER A 134 -13.60 9.92 -14.05
N ALA A 135 -12.33 10.15 -14.43
CA ALA A 135 -11.69 11.45 -14.34
C ALA A 135 -12.35 12.54 -15.21
N MET A 136 -13.05 12.12 -16.27
CA MET A 136 -13.76 13.01 -17.20
C MET A 136 -15.28 13.03 -17.00
N ARG A 137 -15.80 12.27 -16.02
CA ARG A 137 -17.24 12.05 -15.84
C ARG A 137 -17.90 11.47 -17.10
N CYS A 138 -17.23 10.54 -17.78
CA CYS A 138 -17.76 9.88 -18.96
C CYS A 138 -17.89 8.36 -18.79
N MET A 139 -18.64 7.74 -19.70
CA MET A 139 -18.81 6.30 -19.80
C MET A 139 -18.40 5.85 -21.22
N PRO A 140 -17.59 4.78 -21.34
CA PRO A 140 -17.29 4.19 -22.63
C PRO A 140 -18.50 3.38 -23.13
N VAL A 141 -18.91 3.60 -24.38
CA VAL A 141 -20.04 2.92 -25.03
C VAL A 141 -19.61 2.36 -26.37
N TRP A 142 -19.95 1.10 -26.64
CA TRP A 142 -19.80 0.52 -27.96
C TRP A 142 -21.08 0.75 -28.76
N ASN A 143 -21.02 1.57 -29.82
CA ASN A 143 -22.19 1.90 -30.64
C ASN A 143 -22.44 0.91 -31.79
N GLY A 144 -21.70 -0.20 -31.83
CA GLY A 144 -21.76 -1.20 -32.90
C GLY A 144 -20.69 -1.03 -33.99
N GLN A 145 -20.05 0.15 -34.09
CA GLN A 145 -18.98 0.44 -35.05
C GLN A 145 -17.69 0.90 -34.37
N THR A 146 -17.80 1.83 -33.43
CA THR A 146 -16.68 2.45 -32.72
C THR A 146 -16.95 2.51 -31.22
N LEU A 147 -15.86 2.59 -30.45
CA LEU A 147 -15.88 2.94 -29.05
C LEU A 147 -16.07 4.46 -28.93
N THR A 148 -17.25 4.87 -28.49
CA THR A 148 -17.59 6.28 -28.22
C THR A 148 -17.68 6.56 -26.72
N PHE A 149 -17.72 7.84 -26.37
CA PHE A 149 -17.68 8.30 -24.98
C PHE A 149 -18.82 9.25 -24.69
N VAL A 150 -19.57 8.92 -23.66
CA VAL A 150 -20.74 9.66 -23.23
C VAL A 150 -20.39 10.39 -21.95
N GLN A 151 -20.32 11.73 -22.01
CA GLN A 151 -19.98 12.55 -20.85
C GLN A 151 -21.23 13.11 -20.17
N ASP A 152 -21.26 13.05 -18.83
CA ASP A 152 -22.29 13.72 -18.05
C ASP A 152 -22.01 15.23 -18.00
N ARG A 153 -22.58 15.95 -18.96
CA ARG A 153 -22.57 17.41 -19.09
C ARG A 153 -23.94 17.92 -19.59
N PRO A 154 -24.26 19.21 -19.40
CA PRO A 154 -25.40 19.83 -20.05
C PRO A 154 -25.37 19.61 -21.56
N SER A 155 -26.52 19.23 -22.13
CA SER A 155 -26.69 18.98 -23.56
C SER A 155 -28.12 19.28 -23.96
N ASP A 156 -28.33 19.59 -25.22
CA ASP A 156 -29.66 19.88 -25.75
C ASP A 156 -30.57 18.65 -25.68
N VAL A 157 -31.87 18.89 -25.52
CA VAL A 157 -32.88 17.84 -25.54
C VAL A 157 -32.94 17.24 -26.93
N VAL A 158 -32.77 15.91 -27.01
CA VAL A 158 -32.84 15.16 -28.27
C VAL A 158 -34.30 14.95 -28.69
N TRP A 159 -35.17 14.58 -27.74
CA TRP A 159 -36.59 14.34 -28.03
C TRP A 159 -37.49 14.52 -26.79
N PRO A 160 -38.69 15.11 -26.94
CA PRO A 160 -39.74 15.12 -25.93
C PRO A 160 -40.65 13.88 -26.08
N TYR A 161 -40.80 13.10 -25.02
CA TYR A 161 -41.71 11.95 -24.95
C TYR A 161 -42.98 12.30 -24.18
N THR A 162 -44.11 11.92 -24.75
CA THR A 162 -45.45 12.12 -24.16
C THR A 162 -46.12 10.77 -23.89
N ASN A 163 -47.24 10.76 -23.15
CA ASN A 163 -48.03 9.54 -22.95
C ASN A 163 -48.51 8.92 -24.28
N CYS A 164 -48.54 9.67 -25.39
CA CYS A 164 -48.91 9.17 -26.72
C CYS A 164 -47.78 8.47 -27.49
N ASP A 165 -46.55 8.53 -26.99
CA ASP A 165 -45.39 7.88 -27.60
C ASP A 165 -45.08 6.51 -26.96
N VAL A 166 -45.53 6.34 -25.71
CA VAL A 166 -45.18 5.19 -24.87
C VAL A 166 -46.19 4.06 -25.04
N VAL A 167 -45.68 2.85 -25.19
CA VAL A 167 -46.47 1.63 -25.16
C VAL A 167 -46.87 1.38 -23.71
N VAL A 168 -48.17 1.41 -23.45
CA VAL A 168 -48.73 1.07 -22.13
C VAL A 168 -48.59 -0.43 -21.86
N ASP A 169 -48.26 -0.79 -20.63
CA ASP A 169 -48.22 -2.17 -20.19
C ASP A 169 -49.62 -2.78 -20.00
N ASP A 170 -49.69 -4.07 -19.68
CA ASP A 170 -50.95 -4.79 -19.41
C ASP A 170 -51.77 -4.20 -18.25
N ASN A 171 -51.16 -3.36 -17.40
CA ASN A 171 -51.82 -2.66 -16.29
C ASN A 171 -52.21 -1.21 -16.65
N GLY A 172 -52.02 -0.79 -17.91
CA GLY A 172 -52.32 0.56 -18.39
C GLY A 172 -51.30 1.62 -17.99
N VAL A 173 -50.10 1.24 -17.53
CA VAL A 173 -49.05 2.17 -17.10
C VAL A 173 -48.03 2.34 -18.23
N GLY A 174 -47.79 3.59 -18.64
CA GLY A 174 -46.76 3.96 -19.62
C GLY A 174 -45.41 4.25 -18.96
N PHE A 175 -45.31 5.38 -18.26
CA PHE A 175 -44.10 5.75 -17.53
C PHE A 175 -44.09 5.15 -16.13
N ARG A 176 -43.00 4.48 -15.76
CA ARG A 176 -42.79 3.95 -14.40
C ARG A 176 -41.65 4.71 -13.74
N TYR A 177 -41.91 5.33 -12.60
CA TYR A 177 -40.90 6.05 -11.83
C TYR A 177 -40.45 5.25 -10.62
N SER A 178 -39.14 5.25 -10.38
CA SER A 178 -38.53 4.79 -9.14
C SER A 178 -37.62 5.87 -8.57
N PHE A 179 -37.37 5.79 -7.27
CA PHE A 179 -36.54 6.77 -6.55
C PHE A 179 -35.33 6.08 -5.94
N SER A 180 -34.19 6.77 -5.95
CA SER A 180 -33.00 6.34 -5.22
C SER A 180 -33.30 6.22 -3.73
N ALA A 181 -32.84 5.14 -3.11
CA ALA A 181 -33.03 4.94 -1.68
C ALA A 181 -32.25 6.00 -0.89
N LEU A 182 -32.77 6.44 0.26
CA LEU A 182 -32.13 7.48 1.06
C LEU A 182 -30.69 7.10 1.47
N LYS A 183 -30.45 5.82 1.76
CA LYS A 183 -29.11 5.28 2.08
C LYS A 183 -28.09 5.39 0.92
N ASP A 184 -28.57 5.47 -0.31
CA ASP A 184 -27.73 5.60 -1.50
C ASP A 184 -27.39 7.08 -1.79
N ARG A 185 -27.93 8.02 -0.99
CA ARG A 185 -27.69 9.47 -1.13
C ARG A 185 -26.58 9.89 -0.16
N HIS A 186 -25.37 10.03 -0.67
CA HIS A 186 -24.22 10.46 0.11
C HIS A 186 -24.32 11.96 0.42
N THR A 187 -23.99 12.33 1.65
CA THR A 187 -23.99 13.72 2.14
C THR A 187 -22.59 14.22 2.47
N ALA A 188 -21.62 13.31 2.50
CA ALA A 188 -20.21 13.57 2.73
C ALA A 188 -19.37 12.66 1.83
N VAL A 189 -18.25 13.17 1.31
CA VAL A 189 -17.32 12.43 0.47
C VAL A 189 -15.87 12.74 0.89
N GLU A 190 -15.08 11.70 1.16
CA GLU A 190 -13.62 11.78 1.25
C GLU A 190 -13.02 11.44 -0.11
N VAL A 191 -12.34 12.41 -0.73
CA VAL A 191 -11.72 12.29 -2.04
C VAL A 191 -10.20 12.25 -1.89
N ASN A 192 -9.58 11.13 -2.22
CA ASN A 192 -8.13 11.02 -2.25
C ASN A 192 -7.58 11.57 -3.56
N TYR A 193 -6.53 12.39 -3.49
CA TYR A 193 -5.82 12.94 -4.65
C TYR A 193 -4.32 12.97 -4.39
N THR A 194 -3.50 13.03 -5.45
CA THR A 194 -2.04 13.13 -5.34
C THR A 194 -1.66 14.58 -5.15
N ASP A 195 -1.08 14.96 -4.02
CA ASP A 195 -0.88 16.35 -3.65
C ASP A 195 0.56 16.84 -3.91
N PRO A 196 0.78 17.75 -4.87
CA PRO A 196 2.10 18.31 -5.13
C PRO A 196 2.68 19.13 -3.96
N GLN A 197 1.83 19.68 -3.09
CA GLN A 197 2.26 20.42 -1.90
C GLN A 197 2.69 19.48 -0.76
N ASN A 198 2.15 18.26 -0.74
CA ASN A 198 2.52 17.21 0.21
C ASN A 198 3.54 16.20 -0.38
N GLY A 199 4.48 16.70 -1.19
CA GLY A 199 5.56 15.88 -1.74
C GLY A 199 5.10 14.78 -2.71
N TRP A 200 3.98 14.98 -3.41
CA TRP A 200 3.35 14.02 -4.33
C TRP A 200 2.80 12.76 -3.64
N GLN A 201 2.50 12.84 -2.35
CA GLN A 201 1.77 11.79 -1.62
C GLN A 201 0.26 11.97 -1.75
N THR A 202 -0.49 10.93 -1.39
CA THR A 202 -1.95 11.00 -1.34
C THR A 202 -2.41 11.88 -0.18
N SER A 203 -3.19 12.91 -0.47
CA SER A 203 -3.94 13.72 0.49
C SER A 203 -5.44 13.43 0.32
N THR A 204 -6.23 13.68 1.37
CA THR A 204 -7.68 13.46 1.36
C THR A 204 -8.42 14.79 1.52
N GLU A 205 -9.27 15.13 0.55
CA GLU A 205 -10.23 16.23 0.62
C GLU A 205 -11.55 15.74 1.21
N LEU A 206 -12.04 16.37 2.28
CA LEU A 206 -13.38 16.11 2.80
C LEU A 206 -14.36 17.13 2.24
N VAL A 207 -15.36 16.65 1.50
CA VAL A 207 -16.45 17.45 0.95
C VAL A 207 -17.73 17.09 1.68
N GLU A 208 -18.43 18.08 2.24
CA GLU A 208 -19.67 17.87 2.99
C GLU A 208 -20.74 18.85 2.53
N ASP A 209 -22.00 18.42 2.55
CA ASP A 209 -23.16 19.27 2.36
C ASP A 209 -23.89 19.43 3.70
N PRO A 210 -23.67 20.54 4.43
CA PRO A 210 -24.23 20.73 5.77
C PRO A 210 -25.76 20.68 5.81
N GLU A 211 -26.43 21.21 4.78
CA GLU A 211 -27.89 21.20 4.71
C GLU A 211 -28.43 19.77 4.55
N ALA A 212 -27.79 18.98 3.68
CA ALA A 212 -28.13 17.58 3.50
C ALA A 212 -27.83 16.74 4.75
N ILE A 213 -26.72 17.01 5.45
CA ILE A 213 -26.36 16.34 6.71
C ILE A 213 -27.38 16.65 7.80
N LEU A 214 -27.80 17.91 7.95
CA LEU A 214 -28.83 18.30 8.91
C LEU A 214 -30.17 17.58 8.65
N ARG A 215 -30.49 17.36 7.38
CA ARG A 215 -31.77 16.77 6.97
C ARG A 215 -31.79 15.24 6.96
N TYR A 216 -30.70 14.60 6.55
CA TYR A 216 -30.64 13.15 6.29
C TYR A 216 -29.63 12.39 7.15
N GLY A 217 -28.84 13.09 7.96
CA GLY A 217 -27.70 12.53 8.69
C GLY A 217 -26.47 12.39 7.80
N ARG A 218 -25.32 12.12 8.42
CA ARG A 218 -24.03 11.99 7.72
C ARG A 218 -23.90 10.62 7.06
N ASN A 219 -23.82 10.59 5.73
CA ASN A 219 -23.54 9.41 4.92
C ASN A 219 -22.26 9.63 4.10
N LEU A 220 -21.18 8.96 4.52
CA LEU A 220 -19.84 9.15 3.98
C LEU A 220 -19.52 8.13 2.87
N LEU A 221 -19.06 8.63 1.73
CA LEU A 221 -18.41 7.83 0.68
C LEU A 221 -16.91 8.14 0.63
N LYS A 222 -16.08 7.12 0.41
CA LYS A 222 -14.66 7.33 0.10
C LYS A 222 -14.43 7.05 -1.38
N MET A 223 -13.68 7.92 -2.06
CA MET A 223 -13.33 7.73 -3.47
C MET A 223 -11.90 8.18 -3.75
N ASP A 224 -11.31 7.62 -4.80
CA ASP A 224 -10.01 8.04 -5.32
C ASP A 224 -10.20 8.83 -6.61
N ALA A 225 -9.70 10.07 -6.65
CA ALA A 225 -9.69 10.89 -7.85
C ALA A 225 -8.47 10.54 -8.70
N PHE A 226 -8.64 9.56 -9.60
CA PHE A 226 -7.55 9.03 -10.41
C PHE A 226 -6.89 10.12 -11.30
N GLY A 227 -5.56 10.28 -11.15
CA GLY A 227 -4.78 11.27 -11.88
C GLY A 227 -5.03 12.73 -11.46
N CYS A 228 -5.81 12.97 -10.41
CA CYS A 228 -6.06 14.31 -9.89
C CYS A 228 -4.89 14.81 -9.04
N THR A 229 -4.44 16.02 -9.33
CA THR A 229 -3.35 16.69 -8.58
C THR A 229 -3.73 18.06 -8.01
N SER A 230 -4.98 18.47 -8.18
CA SER A 230 -5.50 19.72 -7.64
C SER A 230 -6.55 19.43 -6.58
N ARG A 231 -6.45 20.16 -5.46
CA ARG A 231 -7.45 20.14 -4.40
C ARG A 231 -8.81 20.66 -4.90
N GLY A 232 -8.84 21.71 -5.71
CA GLY A 232 -10.06 22.26 -6.29
C GLY A 232 -10.79 21.23 -7.15
N GLN A 233 -10.07 20.56 -8.05
CA GLN A 233 -10.60 19.46 -8.85
C GLN A 233 -11.11 18.29 -7.99
N ALA A 234 -10.39 17.91 -6.93
CA ALA A 234 -10.83 16.86 -5.99
C ALA A 234 -12.12 17.25 -5.26
N HIS A 235 -12.22 18.50 -4.79
CA HIS A 235 -13.43 19.03 -4.17
C HIS A 235 -14.63 19.02 -5.14
N ARG A 236 -14.43 19.49 -6.39
CA ARG A 236 -15.47 19.43 -7.44
C ARG A 236 -15.89 17.98 -7.75
N ALA A 237 -14.97 17.02 -7.70
CA ALA A 237 -15.31 15.60 -7.89
C ALA A 237 -16.19 15.06 -6.75
N GLY A 238 -15.86 15.36 -5.49
CA GLY A 238 -16.69 14.97 -4.34
C GLY A 238 -18.06 15.64 -4.35
N LEU A 239 -18.10 16.94 -4.64
CA LEU A 239 -19.34 17.70 -4.72
C LEU A 239 -20.25 17.20 -5.85
N TRP A 240 -19.67 16.78 -6.98
CA TRP A 240 -20.42 16.17 -8.08
C TRP A 240 -21.20 14.93 -7.63
N VAL A 241 -20.58 14.05 -6.85
CA VAL A 241 -21.22 12.82 -6.36
C VAL A 241 -22.33 13.14 -5.37
N ILE A 242 -22.10 14.07 -4.45
CA ILE A 242 -23.14 14.53 -3.50
C ILE A 242 -24.33 15.13 -4.25
N LYS A 243 -24.08 16.10 -5.14
CA LYS A 243 -25.16 16.79 -5.86
C LYS A 243 -25.90 15.86 -6.82
N THR A 244 -25.22 14.90 -7.44
CA THR A 244 -25.88 13.84 -8.23
C THR A 244 -26.84 13.04 -7.35
N GLY A 245 -26.39 12.55 -6.19
CA GLY A 245 -27.24 11.77 -5.26
C GLY A 245 -28.42 12.56 -4.68
N LEU A 246 -28.27 13.88 -4.50
CA LEU A 246 -29.30 14.74 -3.91
C LEU A 246 -30.28 15.34 -4.94
N LEU A 247 -29.84 15.63 -6.16
CA LEU A 247 -30.64 16.29 -7.19
C LEU A 247 -31.24 15.32 -8.21
N GLU A 248 -30.53 14.26 -8.56
CA GLU A 248 -30.89 13.31 -9.63
C GLU A 248 -31.44 12.01 -9.03
N THR A 249 -32.59 12.13 -8.34
CA THR A 249 -33.11 11.04 -7.49
C THR A 249 -34.06 10.07 -8.18
N GLN A 250 -34.53 10.40 -9.37
CA GLN A 250 -35.57 9.64 -10.07
C GLN A 250 -34.99 8.83 -11.23
N THR A 251 -35.49 7.62 -11.41
CA THR A 251 -35.31 6.80 -12.60
C THR A 251 -36.67 6.58 -13.24
N VAL A 252 -36.73 6.63 -14.57
CA VAL A 252 -37.93 6.38 -15.35
C VAL A 252 -37.69 5.24 -16.32
N ASP A 253 -38.61 4.27 -16.30
CA ASP A 253 -38.64 3.13 -17.20
C ASP A 253 -39.91 3.22 -18.06
N PHE A 254 -39.76 3.09 -19.37
CA PHE A 254 -40.87 3.13 -20.32
C PHE A 254 -40.52 2.35 -21.59
N THR A 255 -41.54 1.98 -22.37
CA THR A 255 -41.36 1.22 -23.61
C THR A 255 -41.83 2.03 -24.81
N LEU A 256 -41.02 2.03 -25.86
CA LEU A 256 -41.30 2.72 -27.12
C LEU A 256 -41.46 1.72 -28.27
N GLY A 257 -42.13 2.14 -29.34
CA GLY A 257 -42.01 1.48 -30.64
C GLY A 257 -40.64 1.74 -31.28
N SER A 258 -40.57 1.74 -32.62
CA SER A 258 -39.33 1.99 -33.38
C SER A 258 -38.63 3.32 -33.09
N GLN A 259 -39.30 4.25 -32.40
CA GLN A 259 -38.72 5.52 -31.94
C GLN A 259 -37.56 5.32 -30.95
N GLY A 260 -37.48 4.18 -30.25
CA GLY A 260 -36.37 3.87 -29.36
C GLY A 260 -35.00 3.77 -30.05
N LEU A 261 -34.97 3.48 -31.36
CA LEU A 261 -33.73 3.43 -32.16
C LEU A 261 -33.09 4.80 -32.40
N ARG A 262 -33.80 5.90 -32.09
CA ARG A 262 -33.27 7.26 -32.26
C ARG A 262 -32.22 7.63 -31.23
N HIS A 263 -32.17 6.90 -30.12
CA HIS A 263 -31.35 7.26 -28.99
C HIS A 263 -30.08 6.46 -28.88
N THR A 264 -29.10 7.10 -28.27
CA THR A 264 -27.93 6.42 -27.70
C THR A 264 -27.91 6.64 -26.19
N PRO A 265 -27.31 5.72 -25.40
CA PRO A 265 -27.05 5.99 -23.99
C PRO A 265 -26.32 7.34 -23.85
N GLY A 266 -26.80 8.21 -22.96
CA GLY A 266 -26.29 9.57 -22.80
C GLY A 266 -27.20 10.68 -23.25
N ASP A 267 -28.12 10.42 -24.18
CA ASP A 267 -29.03 11.43 -24.71
C ASP A 267 -29.91 12.01 -23.61
N ILE A 268 -30.10 13.33 -23.64
CA ILE A 268 -31.08 14.01 -22.79
C ILE A 268 -32.43 13.97 -23.48
N ILE A 269 -33.40 13.37 -22.80
CA ILE A 269 -34.80 13.30 -23.22
C ILE A 269 -35.65 14.13 -22.26
N GLU A 270 -36.70 14.74 -22.80
CA GLU A 270 -37.71 15.42 -22.00
C GLU A 270 -38.90 14.49 -21.84
N ILE A 271 -39.49 14.45 -20.64
CA ILE A 271 -40.70 13.67 -20.37
C ILE A 271 -41.85 14.61 -20.02
N CYS A 272 -42.82 14.66 -20.92
CA CYS A 272 -44.09 15.38 -20.79
C CYS A 272 -45.19 14.38 -20.39
N ASP A 273 -45.11 13.89 -19.15
CA ASP A 273 -46.06 12.94 -18.58
C ASP A 273 -47.24 13.68 -17.93
N ASN A 274 -48.41 13.56 -18.54
CA ASN A 274 -49.66 14.17 -18.10
C ASN A 274 -50.15 13.60 -16.75
N ASP A 275 -49.97 12.29 -16.55
CA ASP A 275 -50.46 11.60 -15.35
C ASP A 275 -49.65 12.02 -14.13
N TYR A 276 -48.33 12.16 -14.31
CA TYR A 276 -47.45 12.70 -13.27
C TYR A 276 -47.66 14.20 -13.03
N ALA A 277 -47.83 15.00 -14.09
CA ALA A 277 -48.00 16.45 -13.98
C ALA A 277 -49.36 16.86 -13.40
N GLY A 278 -50.38 15.99 -13.47
CA GLY A 278 -51.76 16.30 -13.09
C GLY A 278 -52.44 17.32 -14.01
N THR A 279 -51.85 17.58 -15.19
CA THR A 279 -52.35 18.48 -16.23
C THR A 279 -51.84 18.05 -17.60
N MET A 280 -52.50 18.52 -18.67
CA MET A 280 -52.15 18.17 -20.04
C MET A 280 -50.92 18.96 -20.50
N THR A 281 -49.76 18.32 -20.43
CA THR A 281 -48.43 18.85 -20.78
C THR A 281 -47.85 18.26 -22.07
N GLY A 282 -48.46 17.23 -22.67
CA GLY A 282 -47.98 16.67 -23.93
C GLY A 282 -49.05 15.89 -24.71
N GLY A 283 -48.89 15.83 -26.03
CA GLY A 283 -49.81 15.17 -26.94
C GLY A 283 -49.41 15.23 -28.42
N ARG A 284 -50.41 15.17 -29.30
CA ARG A 284 -50.26 15.21 -30.77
C ARG A 284 -50.91 16.44 -31.39
N VAL A 285 -50.31 16.98 -32.45
CA VAL A 285 -50.91 18.08 -33.23
C VAL A 285 -51.95 17.48 -34.18
N LEU A 286 -53.21 17.92 -34.14
CA LEU A 286 -54.25 17.43 -35.06
C LEU A 286 -54.30 18.21 -36.37
N SER A 287 -54.14 19.53 -36.31
CA SER A 287 -54.15 20.38 -37.50
C SER A 287 -53.31 21.63 -37.30
N ILE A 288 -52.83 22.19 -38.42
CA ILE A 288 -51.94 23.34 -38.46
C ILE A 288 -52.57 24.38 -39.39
N ASP A 289 -52.84 25.57 -38.87
CA ASP A 289 -53.16 26.75 -39.67
C ASP A 289 -51.92 27.65 -39.75
N ALA A 290 -51.19 27.53 -40.85
CA ALA A 290 -49.96 28.28 -41.09
C ALA A 290 -50.19 29.80 -41.22
N ALA A 291 -51.35 30.25 -41.70
CA ALA A 291 -51.63 31.66 -41.91
C ALA A 291 -51.82 32.41 -40.58
N SER A 292 -52.51 31.77 -39.62
CA SER A 292 -52.70 32.32 -38.28
C SER A 292 -51.63 31.88 -37.27
N ARG A 293 -50.77 30.90 -37.62
CA ARG A 293 -49.84 30.20 -36.72
C ARG A 293 -50.56 29.52 -35.55
N THR A 294 -51.74 28.97 -35.82
CA THR A 294 -52.57 28.28 -34.83
C THR A 294 -52.42 26.77 -34.98
N LEU A 295 -52.17 26.09 -33.87
CA LEU A 295 -52.14 24.64 -33.77
C LEU A 295 -53.38 24.16 -33.04
N THR A 296 -54.08 23.17 -33.62
CA THR A 296 -55.13 22.42 -32.92
C THR A 296 -54.49 21.18 -32.30
N LEU A 297 -54.58 21.05 -30.98
CA LEU A 297 -54.02 19.95 -30.22
C LEU A 297 -55.03 18.80 -30.12
N ASP A 298 -54.56 17.62 -29.79
CA ASP A 298 -55.40 16.43 -29.60
C ASP A 298 -56.22 16.41 -28.31
N ARG A 299 -56.04 17.44 -27.46
CA ARG A 299 -56.68 17.60 -26.16
C ARG A 299 -56.70 19.06 -25.74
N GLU A 300 -57.54 19.37 -24.77
CA GLU A 300 -57.58 20.68 -24.13
C GLU A 300 -56.36 20.87 -23.21
N VAL A 301 -55.81 22.09 -23.20
CA VAL A 301 -54.66 22.47 -22.36
C VAL A 301 -55.02 23.68 -21.50
N THR A 302 -54.45 23.74 -20.29
CA THR A 302 -54.62 24.89 -19.38
C THR A 302 -53.34 25.70 -19.36
N LEU A 303 -53.42 26.98 -19.73
CA LEU A 303 -52.29 27.91 -19.72
C LEU A 303 -52.45 28.95 -18.58
N PRO A 304 -51.35 29.42 -17.97
CA PRO A 304 -51.42 30.43 -16.91
C PRO A 304 -51.89 31.79 -17.43
N GLU A 305 -52.64 32.54 -16.60
CA GLU A 305 -53.15 33.89 -16.93
C GLU A 305 -52.04 34.92 -17.17
N THR A 306 -50.87 34.71 -16.55
CA THR A 306 -49.65 35.50 -16.78
C THR A 306 -48.44 34.56 -16.83
N GLY A 307 -47.72 34.54 -17.96
CA GLY A 307 -46.46 33.81 -18.07
C GLY A 307 -46.08 33.44 -19.50
N ALA A 308 -44.77 33.44 -19.78
CA ALA A 308 -44.17 33.05 -21.04
C ALA A 308 -44.21 31.51 -21.23
N ALA A 309 -45.41 30.94 -21.39
CA ALA A 309 -45.56 29.53 -21.74
C ALA A 309 -44.96 29.28 -23.13
N THR A 310 -44.23 28.18 -23.27
CA THR A 310 -43.68 27.75 -24.57
C THR A 310 -44.17 26.35 -24.91
N VAL A 311 -44.20 26.04 -26.20
CA VAL A 311 -44.46 24.69 -26.71
C VAL A 311 -43.25 24.20 -27.48
N ASN A 312 -42.82 22.97 -27.20
CA ASN A 312 -41.83 22.25 -27.96
C ASN A 312 -42.51 21.53 -29.12
N LEU A 313 -42.07 21.81 -30.34
CA LEU A 313 -42.55 21.20 -31.58
C LEU A 313 -41.39 20.54 -32.32
N ILE A 314 -41.68 19.47 -33.05
CA ILE A 314 -40.67 18.82 -33.90
C ILE A 314 -40.64 19.48 -35.27
N ASN A 315 -39.47 19.98 -35.67
CA ASN A 315 -39.26 20.54 -37.01
C ASN A 315 -38.98 19.44 -38.06
N GLY A 316 -38.88 19.82 -39.34
CA GLY A 316 -38.65 18.90 -40.46
C GLY A 316 -37.30 18.15 -40.42
N SER A 317 -36.37 18.59 -39.56
CA SER A 317 -35.10 17.89 -39.31
C SER A 317 -35.17 16.87 -38.16
N GLY A 318 -36.35 16.70 -37.56
CA GLY A 318 -36.55 15.81 -36.41
C GLY A 318 -35.97 16.35 -35.10
N LYS A 319 -35.80 17.67 -34.97
CA LYS A 319 -35.31 18.31 -33.74
C LYS A 319 -36.43 19.07 -33.01
N PRO A 320 -36.46 19.02 -31.67
CA PRO A 320 -37.38 19.85 -30.90
C PRO A 320 -37.00 21.32 -30.97
N VAL A 321 -37.99 22.19 -31.19
CA VAL A 321 -37.86 23.64 -31.20
C VAL A 321 -38.88 24.22 -30.23
N SER A 322 -38.41 24.98 -29.25
CA SER A 322 -39.26 25.69 -28.27
C SER A 322 -39.72 27.01 -28.85
N VAL A 323 -41.03 27.24 -28.91
CA VAL A 323 -41.64 28.49 -29.40
C VAL A 323 -42.60 29.08 -28.38
N ALA A 324 -42.65 30.40 -28.28
CA ALA A 324 -43.53 31.08 -27.33
C ALA A 324 -45.00 30.98 -27.77
N ILE A 325 -45.89 30.76 -26.81
CA ILE A 325 -47.34 30.82 -27.03
C ILE A 325 -47.78 32.27 -26.90
N THR A 326 -48.43 32.79 -27.94
CA THR A 326 -48.87 34.20 -28.01
C THR A 326 -50.35 34.37 -27.71
N ALA A 327 -51.18 33.34 -27.94
CA ALA A 327 -52.60 33.35 -27.60
C ALA A 327 -53.15 31.93 -27.39
N HIS A 328 -54.29 31.83 -26.69
CA HIS A 328 -55.03 30.60 -26.42
C HIS A 328 -56.49 30.74 -26.91
N PRO A 329 -56.73 30.72 -28.24
CA PRO A 329 -58.03 31.04 -28.83
C PRO A 329 -59.17 30.08 -28.46
N ALA A 330 -58.86 28.85 -28.08
CA ALA A 330 -59.82 27.86 -27.58
C ALA A 330 -59.10 26.86 -26.66
N PRO A 331 -59.81 26.09 -25.80
CA PRO A 331 -59.18 25.14 -24.89
C PRO A 331 -58.20 24.16 -25.57
N ASP A 332 -58.47 23.75 -26.81
CA ASP A 332 -57.68 22.82 -27.64
C ASP A 332 -56.78 23.52 -28.69
N ARG A 333 -56.72 24.86 -28.72
CA ARG A 333 -55.99 25.60 -29.75
C ARG A 333 -55.03 26.61 -29.19
N ILE A 334 -53.77 26.55 -29.61
CA ILE A 334 -52.72 27.50 -29.23
C ILE A 334 -52.22 28.27 -30.46
N GLN A 335 -51.88 29.54 -30.28
CA GLN A 335 -51.21 30.35 -31.28
C GLN A 335 -49.75 30.56 -30.88
N VAL A 336 -48.81 30.34 -31.80
CA VAL A 336 -47.37 30.42 -31.53
C VAL A 336 -46.71 31.63 -32.19
N SER A 337 -45.59 32.08 -31.61
CA SER A 337 -44.83 33.23 -32.13
C SER A 337 -44.27 32.97 -33.53
N THR A 338 -43.79 31.75 -33.77
CA THR A 338 -43.24 31.30 -35.06
C THR A 338 -43.60 29.84 -35.23
N LEU A 339 -44.00 29.43 -36.44
CA LEU A 339 -44.18 28.03 -36.79
C LEU A 339 -42.82 27.51 -37.32
N PRO A 340 -42.15 26.55 -36.66
CA PRO A 340 -40.92 25.98 -37.19
C PRO A 340 -41.13 25.30 -38.55
N ASP A 341 -40.13 25.35 -39.41
CA ASP A 341 -40.19 24.71 -40.73
C ASP A 341 -40.33 23.18 -40.59
N GLY A 342 -41.31 22.59 -41.28
CA GLY A 342 -41.54 21.15 -41.30
C GLY A 342 -42.21 20.57 -40.05
N VAL A 343 -42.97 21.37 -39.30
CA VAL A 343 -43.94 20.85 -38.32
C VAL A 343 -45.07 20.14 -39.06
N GLU A 344 -45.37 18.91 -38.66
CA GLU A 344 -46.34 18.04 -39.31
C GLU A 344 -47.55 17.73 -38.41
N THR A 345 -48.70 17.44 -39.03
CA THR A 345 -49.84 16.86 -38.32
C THR A 345 -49.47 15.50 -37.75
N TYR A 346 -50.03 15.15 -36.59
CA TYR A 346 -49.65 14.03 -35.72
C TYR A 346 -48.22 14.10 -35.17
N GLY A 347 -47.53 15.24 -35.34
CA GLY A 347 -46.30 15.56 -34.64
C GLY A 347 -46.49 15.65 -33.12
N VAL A 348 -45.43 15.35 -32.38
CA VAL A 348 -45.41 15.45 -30.91
C VAL A 348 -45.34 16.93 -30.52
N TRP A 349 -46.10 17.30 -29.49
CA TRP A 349 -45.94 18.58 -28.80
C TRP A 349 -45.78 18.36 -27.28
N GLY A 350 -45.00 19.24 -26.66
CA GLY A 350 -44.82 19.28 -25.20
C GLY A 350 -44.87 20.73 -24.69
N LEU A 351 -45.66 21.00 -23.67
CA LEU A 351 -45.77 22.31 -23.04
C LEU A 351 -44.71 22.50 -21.95
N SER A 352 -44.10 23.67 -21.96
CA SER A 352 -43.26 24.16 -20.87
C SER A 352 -43.99 25.33 -20.20
N LEU A 353 -44.49 25.08 -18.98
CA LEU A 353 -45.25 26.04 -18.20
C LEU A 353 -44.37 26.63 -17.08
N PRO A 354 -44.44 27.95 -16.78
CA PRO A 354 -43.68 28.55 -15.69
C PRO A 354 -43.93 27.93 -14.31
N SER A 355 -45.12 27.38 -14.09
CA SER A 355 -45.52 26.69 -12.85
C SER A 355 -45.00 25.25 -12.74
N LEU A 356 -44.46 24.69 -13.82
CA LEU A 356 -43.99 23.30 -13.89
C LEU A 356 -42.52 23.27 -14.29
N ARG A 357 -41.71 22.61 -13.46
CA ARG A 357 -40.31 22.37 -13.81
C ARG A 357 -40.25 21.36 -14.97
N ARG A 358 -39.50 21.71 -16.02
CA ARG A 358 -39.16 20.82 -17.12
C ARG A 358 -38.49 19.55 -16.58
N ARG A 359 -38.97 18.38 -16.97
CA ARG A 359 -38.44 17.10 -16.50
C ARG A 359 -37.52 16.49 -17.54
N LEU A 360 -36.23 16.63 -17.30
CA LEU A 360 -35.18 16.09 -18.15
C LEU A 360 -34.66 14.78 -17.56
N PHE A 361 -34.40 13.81 -18.42
CA PHE A 361 -33.82 12.53 -18.06
C PHE A 361 -32.69 12.18 -19.04
N ARG A 362 -31.59 11.66 -18.53
CA ARG A 362 -30.49 11.11 -19.32
C ARG A 362 -30.73 9.62 -19.56
N CYS A 363 -30.77 9.21 -20.82
CA CYS A 363 -30.89 7.80 -21.19
C CYS A 363 -29.66 7.02 -20.69
N VAL A 364 -29.88 5.92 -19.97
CA VAL A 364 -28.81 5.04 -19.45
C VAL A 364 -28.79 3.71 -20.19
N SER A 365 -29.96 3.19 -20.56
CA SER A 365 -30.08 1.90 -21.23
C SER A 365 -31.19 1.92 -22.29
N ILE A 366 -30.91 1.27 -23.40
CA ILE A 366 -31.83 0.99 -24.49
C ILE A 366 -31.74 -0.51 -24.77
N ARG A 367 -32.85 -1.21 -24.62
CA ARG A 367 -32.91 -2.66 -24.85
C ARG A 367 -34.03 -2.99 -25.82
N GLU A 368 -33.68 -3.70 -26.89
CA GLU A 368 -34.66 -4.26 -27.82
C GLU A 368 -35.37 -5.47 -27.19
N ASN A 369 -36.70 -5.48 -27.28
CA ASN A 369 -37.56 -6.58 -26.88
C ASN A 369 -37.85 -7.49 -28.09
N THR A 370 -38.33 -8.70 -27.82
CA THR A 370 -38.62 -9.72 -28.86
C THR A 370 -39.78 -9.37 -29.78
N ASP A 371 -40.56 -8.35 -29.44
CA ASP A 371 -41.76 -7.88 -30.16
C ASP A 371 -41.51 -6.63 -31.03
N GLY A 372 -40.26 -6.18 -31.15
CA GLY A 372 -39.88 -4.98 -31.90
C GLY A 372 -40.11 -3.67 -31.14
N THR A 373 -40.42 -3.72 -29.84
CA THR A 373 -40.41 -2.57 -28.95
C THR A 373 -39.06 -2.38 -28.26
N PHE A 374 -38.83 -1.18 -27.71
CA PHE A 374 -37.58 -0.81 -27.07
C PHE A 374 -37.87 -0.34 -25.64
N ALA A 375 -37.29 -1.04 -24.66
CA ALA A 375 -37.30 -0.62 -23.27
C ALA A 375 -36.22 0.45 -23.05
N ILE A 376 -36.63 1.60 -22.51
CA ILE A 376 -35.76 2.73 -22.19
C ILE A 376 -35.73 2.91 -20.68
N THR A 377 -34.51 2.98 -20.12
CA THR A 377 -34.27 3.37 -18.73
C THR A 377 -33.48 4.67 -18.73
N ALA A 378 -34.02 5.70 -18.07
CA ALA A 378 -33.38 7.01 -17.98
C ALA A 378 -33.35 7.54 -16.54
N VAL A 379 -32.31 8.28 -16.18
CA VAL A 379 -32.12 8.87 -14.85
C VAL A 379 -32.33 10.37 -14.94
N GLN A 380 -32.94 10.96 -13.92
CA GLN A 380 -33.21 12.40 -13.86
C GLN A 380 -31.93 13.20 -14.13
N HIS A 381 -32.05 14.24 -14.96
CA HIS A 381 -30.95 15.13 -15.27
C HIS A 381 -31.28 16.56 -14.79
N VAL A 382 -30.37 17.17 -14.05
CA VAL A 382 -30.52 18.55 -13.54
C VAL A 382 -29.37 19.39 -14.11
N PRO A 383 -29.59 20.19 -15.17
CA PRO A 383 -28.53 20.97 -15.81
C PRO A 383 -27.80 21.94 -14.88
N GLU A 384 -28.49 22.49 -13.88
CA GLU A 384 -27.94 23.43 -12.90
C GLU A 384 -26.89 22.79 -11.97
N LYS A 385 -26.85 21.45 -11.89
CA LYS A 385 -25.88 20.68 -11.10
C LYS A 385 -24.44 21.09 -11.44
N GLU A 386 -24.14 21.27 -12.73
CA GLU A 386 -22.79 21.61 -13.18
C GLU A 386 -22.33 22.96 -12.64
N ALA A 387 -23.15 24.00 -12.78
CA ALA A 387 -22.82 25.33 -12.27
C ALA A 387 -22.63 25.33 -10.73
N ILE A 388 -23.42 24.54 -10.00
CA ILE A 388 -23.26 24.38 -8.53
C ILE A 388 -21.91 23.74 -8.20
N VAL A 389 -21.49 22.74 -8.97
CA VAL A 389 -20.24 22.02 -8.72
C VAL A 389 -19.04 22.86 -9.12
N ASP A 390 -19.08 23.46 -10.30
CA ASP A 390 -17.95 24.22 -10.87
C ASP A 390 -17.61 25.44 -10.01
N ASN A 391 -18.63 26.10 -9.44
CA ASN A 391 -18.44 27.24 -8.52
C ASN A 391 -18.40 26.85 -7.04
N GLY A 392 -18.46 25.55 -6.73
CA GLY A 392 -18.59 25.06 -5.35
C GLY A 392 -17.28 24.96 -4.57
N ALA A 393 -16.13 25.10 -5.22
CA ALA A 393 -14.83 25.09 -4.54
C ALA A 393 -14.56 26.46 -3.89
N HIS A 394 -14.50 26.49 -2.57
CA HIS A 394 -14.10 27.66 -1.79
C HIS A 394 -13.37 27.23 -0.52
N PHE A 395 -12.14 27.72 -0.34
CA PHE A 395 -11.29 27.37 0.79
C PHE A 395 -10.94 28.62 1.58
N ASP A 396 -11.59 28.80 2.73
CA ASP A 396 -11.20 29.83 3.70
C ASP A 396 -9.84 29.50 4.29
N GLY A 397 -8.90 30.44 4.23
CA GLY A 397 -7.50 30.26 4.65
C GLY A 397 -7.31 29.76 6.09
N ASP A 398 -8.34 29.90 6.94
CA ASP A 398 -8.35 29.49 8.35
C ASP A 398 -9.30 28.30 8.67
N GLN A 399 -10.16 27.86 7.74
CA GLN A 399 -11.20 26.83 7.99
C GLN A 399 -11.15 25.64 7.03
N SER A 400 -9.97 25.25 6.59
CA SER A 400 -9.83 24.05 5.78
C SER A 400 -10.05 22.78 6.61
N GLY A 401 -11.29 22.27 6.62
CA GLY A 401 -11.71 20.99 7.21
C GLY A 401 -11.09 19.73 6.58
N THR A 402 -10.02 19.88 5.80
CA THR A 402 -9.11 18.79 5.51
C THR A 402 -8.38 18.40 6.78
N VAL A 403 -8.22 17.10 7.00
CA VAL A 403 -7.07 16.62 7.75
C VAL A 403 -5.86 17.03 6.91
N ASN A 404 -5.36 18.27 7.11
CA ASN A 404 -4.20 18.81 6.39
C ASN A 404 -2.99 17.96 6.80
N GLY A 405 -2.85 16.83 6.11
CA GLY A 405 -1.87 15.78 6.30
C GLY A 405 -0.49 16.19 5.81
N VAL A 406 -0.15 17.48 5.91
CA VAL A 406 1.24 17.89 5.93
C VAL A 406 1.76 17.61 7.34
N THR A 407 1.83 16.32 7.67
CA THR A 407 2.42 15.82 8.91
C THR A 407 3.85 16.35 8.93
N PRO A 408 4.20 17.23 9.89
CA PRO A 408 5.55 17.73 9.99
C PRO A 408 6.53 16.55 10.04
N PRO A 409 7.60 16.55 9.23
CA PRO A 409 8.50 15.42 9.16
C PRO A 409 9.14 15.17 10.53
N ALA A 410 9.39 13.90 10.86
CA ALA A 410 10.12 13.55 12.05
C ALA A 410 11.55 14.11 11.97
N VAL A 411 12.03 14.69 13.05
CA VAL A 411 13.44 15.10 13.17
C VAL A 411 14.26 13.84 13.53
N GLN A 412 15.32 13.56 12.78
CA GLN A 412 16.18 12.40 12.94
C GLN A 412 17.64 12.83 13.10
N HIS A 413 18.48 11.95 13.65
CA HIS A 413 19.92 12.17 13.87
C HIS A 413 20.29 13.54 14.46
N LEU A 414 19.50 14.02 15.42
CA LEU A 414 19.80 15.29 16.09
C LEU A 414 21.13 15.16 16.85
N THR A 415 22.15 15.88 16.40
CA THR A 415 23.46 16.00 17.05
C THR A 415 23.67 17.40 17.58
N ALA A 416 24.53 17.52 18.59
CA ALA A 416 24.96 18.79 19.18
C ALA A 416 26.46 18.74 19.44
N GLU A 417 27.23 19.53 18.70
CA GLU A 417 28.68 19.62 18.80
C GLU A 417 29.07 20.88 19.59
N VAL A 418 29.83 20.72 20.66
CA VAL A 418 30.31 21.83 21.50
C VAL A 418 31.66 22.31 20.97
N THR A 419 31.76 23.60 20.69
CA THR A 419 33.02 24.26 20.32
C THR A 419 33.29 25.44 21.27
N ALA A 420 34.56 25.77 21.45
CA ALA A 420 34.99 26.96 22.18
C ALA A 420 35.68 27.89 21.18
N ASP A 421 35.18 29.12 21.06
CA ASP A 421 35.78 30.17 20.24
C ASP A 421 35.95 31.43 21.09
N SER A 422 37.18 31.93 21.17
CA SER A 422 37.50 33.23 21.81
C SER A 422 36.98 33.40 23.25
N GLY A 423 36.88 32.31 24.02
CA GLY A 423 36.39 32.31 25.40
C GLY A 423 34.87 32.16 25.57
N GLU A 424 34.12 31.99 24.48
CA GLU A 424 32.69 31.68 24.50
C GLU A 424 32.43 30.24 24.04
N TYR A 425 31.49 29.55 24.71
CA TYR A 425 31.05 28.23 24.28
C TYR A 425 29.90 28.35 23.27
N GLN A 426 30.05 27.65 22.15
CA GLN A 426 29.06 27.57 21.08
C GLN A 426 28.65 26.12 20.89
N VAL A 427 27.41 25.93 20.43
CA VAL A 427 26.89 24.60 20.09
C VAL A 427 26.30 24.63 18.70
N LEU A 428 26.84 23.79 17.82
CA LEU A 428 26.27 23.56 16.50
C LEU A 428 25.33 22.35 16.57
N ALA A 429 24.03 22.61 16.38
CA ALA A 429 23.04 21.57 16.25
C ALA A 429 22.83 21.23 14.76
N ARG A 430 22.82 19.95 14.44
CA ARG A 430 22.48 19.42 13.10
C ARG A 430 21.46 18.31 13.24
N TRP A 431 20.56 18.20 12.27
CA TRP A 431 19.55 17.14 12.23
C TRP A 431 19.15 16.83 10.80
N ASP A 432 18.44 15.72 10.60
CA ASP A 432 17.88 15.35 9.31
C ASP A 432 16.36 15.26 9.38
N THR A 433 15.73 15.27 8.21
CA THR A 433 14.33 14.90 8.04
C THR A 433 14.20 13.86 6.93
N PRO A 434 13.37 12.83 7.10
CA PRO A 434 13.20 11.77 6.10
C PRO A 434 12.55 12.28 4.79
N LYS A 435 11.97 13.49 4.81
CA LYS A 435 11.35 14.11 3.63
C LYS A 435 11.45 15.64 3.70
N VAL A 436 11.63 16.27 2.54
CA VAL A 436 11.56 17.74 2.39
C VAL A 436 10.12 18.13 2.11
N VAL A 437 9.55 18.94 3.00
CA VAL A 437 8.16 19.41 2.91
C VAL A 437 8.17 20.93 2.79
N LYS A 438 7.49 21.46 1.78
CA LYS A 438 7.44 22.92 1.54
C LYS A 438 6.67 23.61 2.67
N GLY A 439 7.22 24.72 3.18
CA GLY A 439 6.59 25.50 4.25
C GLY A 439 6.79 24.94 5.67
N VAL A 440 7.70 23.96 5.85
CA VAL A 440 8.13 23.49 7.18
C VAL A 440 9.30 24.32 7.69
N SER A 441 9.28 24.57 8.99
CA SER A 441 10.35 25.21 9.78
C SER A 441 10.59 24.40 11.05
N PHE A 442 11.72 24.60 11.70
CA PHE A 442 12.10 23.87 12.91
C PHE A 442 12.08 24.79 14.12
N LEU A 443 11.39 24.37 15.17
CA LEU A 443 11.40 25.05 16.46
C LEU A 443 12.37 24.33 17.38
N LEU A 444 13.39 25.07 17.81
CA LEU A 444 14.42 24.60 18.72
C LEU A 444 14.17 25.17 20.11
N ARG A 445 14.30 24.32 21.13
CA ARG A 445 14.20 24.69 22.54
C ARG A 445 15.43 24.16 23.27
N LEU A 446 16.27 25.08 23.75
CA LEU A 446 17.45 24.76 24.54
C LEU A 446 17.15 25.03 26.01
N THR A 447 17.36 24.02 26.85
CA THR A 447 17.16 24.09 28.30
C THR A 447 18.44 23.71 29.03
N VAL A 448 18.63 24.24 30.24
CA VAL A 448 19.73 23.90 31.15
C VAL A 448 19.15 23.33 32.44
N ALA A 449 19.74 22.25 32.95
CA ALA A 449 19.38 21.69 34.24
C ALA A 449 19.97 22.57 35.36
N ALA A 450 19.12 23.06 36.25
CA ALA A 450 19.51 23.79 37.45
C ALA A 450 19.89 22.83 38.59
N ASP A 451 20.58 23.35 39.61
CA ASP A 451 21.08 22.57 40.76
C ASP A 451 19.98 21.90 41.59
N ASP A 452 18.75 22.41 41.50
CA ASP A 452 17.54 21.85 42.12
C ASP A 452 16.88 20.73 41.29
N GLY A 453 17.49 20.34 40.16
CA GLY A 453 16.97 19.35 39.22
C GLY A 453 15.90 19.89 38.26
N SER A 454 15.53 21.17 38.34
CA SER A 454 14.57 21.79 37.41
C SER A 454 15.20 22.16 36.06
N GLU A 455 14.47 21.99 34.96
CA GLU A 455 14.92 22.45 33.63
C GLU A 455 14.51 23.91 33.41
N ARG A 456 15.50 24.79 33.19
CA ARG A 456 15.28 26.21 32.88
C ARG A 456 15.47 26.45 31.39
N LEU A 457 14.58 27.25 30.80
CA LEU A 457 14.70 27.64 29.39
C LEU A 457 15.88 28.61 29.21
N VAL A 458 16.78 28.28 28.28
CA VAL A 458 17.93 29.11 27.92
C VAL A 458 17.61 29.93 26.68
N SER A 459 17.13 29.25 25.63
CA SER A 459 16.82 29.90 24.36
C SER A 459 15.78 29.11 23.57
N THR A 460 15.02 29.82 22.74
CA THR A 460 14.20 29.24 21.68
C THR A 460 14.58 29.87 20.35
N ALA A 461 14.66 29.06 19.31
CA ALA A 461 14.96 29.53 17.97
C ALA A 461 14.02 28.89 16.94
N ARG A 462 13.87 29.57 15.80
CA ARG A 462 13.19 29.03 14.62
C ARG A 462 14.18 29.01 13.46
N ALA A 463 14.37 27.84 12.85
CA ALA A 463 15.27 27.65 11.71
C ALA A 463 14.47 27.16 10.49
N ALA A 464 14.80 27.64 9.29
CA ALA A 464 14.28 27.08 8.04
C ALA A 464 15.18 25.95 7.49
N GLU A 465 16.45 25.95 7.91
CA GLU A 465 17.46 24.96 7.56
C GLU A 465 17.56 23.86 8.63
N THR A 466 18.27 22.78 8.32
CA THR A 466 18.49 21.62 9.19
C THR A 466 19.70 21.76 10.13
N ALA A 467 20.19 22.98 10.31
CA ALA A 467 21.27 23.29 11.25
C ALA A 467 20.99 24.62 11.96
N TYR A 468 21.48 24.73 13.20
CA TYR A 468 21.40 25.98 13.97
C TYR A 468 22.54 26.09 14.97
N ARG A 469 23.09 27.30 15.13
CA ARG A 469 24.22 27.56 16.05
C ARG A 469 23.77 28.41 17.23
N PHE A 470 23.88 27.84 18.43
CA PHE A 470 23.76 28.56 19.69
C PHE A 470 25.12 29.15 20.09
N ARG A 471 25.13 30.37 20.61
CA ARG A 471 26.35 31.07 21.06
C ARG A 471 26.18 31.55 22.50
N GLN A 472 27.29 31.95 23.13
CA GLN A 472 27.29 32.54 24.48
C GLN A 472 26.68 31.62 25.55
N LEU A 473 26.96 30.33 25.45
CA LEU A 473 26.49 29.36 26.44
C LEU A 473 27.42 29.32 27.65
N ALA A 474 26.83 29.20 28.84
CA ALA A 474 27.57 29.03 30.08
C ALA A 474 27.93 27.55 30.31
N LEU A 475 28.69 27.28 31.38
CA LEU A 475 28.93 25.92 31.84
C LEU A 475 27.62 25.34 32.38
N GLY A 476 27.29 24.10 32.01
CA GLY A 476 26.04 23.46 32.45
C GLY A 476 25.70 22.17 31.70
N ASN A 477 24.66 21.49 32.17
CA ASN A 477 24.05 20.34 31.51
C ASN A 477 22.85 20.82 30.69
N TYR A 478 22.91 20.62 29.38
CA TYR A 478 21.91 21.12 28.45
C TYR A 478 21.09 19.99 27.83
N ARG A 479 19.83 20.29 27.53
CA ARG A 479 18.95 19.48 26.70
C ARG A 479 18.41 20.35 25.57
N LEU A 480 18.73 19.94 24.35
CA LEU A 480 18.19 20.53 23.13
C LEU A 480 17.05 19.67 22.61
N THR A 481 15.91 20.30 22.34
CA THR A 481 14.75 19.68 21.69
C THR A 481 14.46 20.40 20.38
N VAL A 482 14.27 19.64 19.30
CA VAL A 482 13.93 20.17 17.97
C VAL A 482 12.64 19.51 17.48
N ARG A 483 11.71 20.32 16.95
CA ARG A 483 10.45 19.87 16.35
C ARG A 483 10.24 20.51 14.99
N ALA A 484 9.76 19.76 14.01
CA ALA A 484 9.27 20.33 12.76
C ALA A 484 7.91 21.00 12.97
N VAL A 485 7.67 22.11 12.30
CA VAL A 485 6.45 22.92 12.37
C VAL A 485 6.06 23.32 10.96
N ASN A 486 4.85 22.94 10.53
CA ASN A 486 4.35 23.30 9.21
C ASN A 486 3.83 24.75 9.16
N ALA A 487 3.44 25.23 7.97
CA ALA A 487 2.98 26.59 7.75
C ALA A 487 1.72 26.96 8.56
N TRP A 488 0.94 25.95 8.99
CA TRP A 488 -0.27 26.09 9.79
C TRP A 488 -0.03 25.96 11.30
N GLY A 489 1.24 25.87 11.74
CA GLY A 489 1.60 25.83 13.16
C GLY A 489 1.48 24.46 13.84
N GLN A 490 1.10 23.41 13.11
CA GLN A 490 1.11 22.04 13.63
C GLN A 490 2.55 21.59 13.87
N GLN A 491 2.80 21.02 15.05
CA GLN A 491 4.13 20.55 15.47
C GLN A 491 4.22 19.04 15.35
N GLY A 492 5.35 18.55 14.83
CA GLY A 492 5.70 17.14 14.80
C GLY A 492 6.29 16.66 16.13
N ASP A 493 6.65 15.38 16.14
CA ASP A 493 7.29 14.76 17.30
C ASP A 493 8.67 15.37 17.59
N PRO A 494 9.01 15.59 18.88
CA PRO A 494 10.31 16.11 19.26
C PRO A 494 11.43 15.08 19.11
N ALA A 495 12.54 15.49 18.50
CA ALA A 495 13.83 14.88 18.77
C ALA A 495 14.53 15.63 19.90
N SER A 496 15.24 14.93 20.78
CA SER A 496 16.01 15.58 21.85
C SER A 496 17.39 14.95 22.00
N VAL A 497 18.38 15.79 22.28
CA VAL A 497 19.75 15.39 22.61
C VAL A 497 20.19 16.14 23.86
N SER A 498 20.98 15.48 24.71
CA SER A 498 21.59 16.10 25.89
C SER A 498 23.08 16.18 25.71
N PHE A 499 23.67 17.30 26.11
CA PHE A 499 25.12 17.53 26.06
C PHE A 499 25.55 18.36 27.27
N ARG A 500 26.84 18.32 27.58
CA ARG A 500 27.41 18.99 28.75
C ARG A 500 28.53 19.94 28.34
N ILE A 501 28.52 21.13 28.91
CA ILE A 501 29.61 22.10 28.79
C ILE A 501 30.25 22.21 30.18
N ALA A 502 31.27 21.41 30.45
CA ALA A 502 32.01 21.43 31.71
C ALA A 502 33.43 20.92 31.51
N ALA A 503 34.35 21.35 32.38
CA ALA A 503 35.67 20.73 32.48
C ALA A 503 35.50 19.24 32.85
N PRO A 504 36.39 18.38 32.34
CA PRO A 504 36.25 16.94 32.52
C PRO A 504 36.59 16.55 33.96
N ALA A 505 36.00 15.44 34.42
CA ALA A 505 36.38 14.84 35.70
C ALA A 505 37.80 14.29 35.61
N ALA A 506 38.51 14.23 36.73
CA ALA A 506 39.82 13.57 36.78
C ALA A 506 39.68 12.05 36.53
N PRO A 507 40.72 11.39 36.00
CA PRO A 507 40.73 9.93 35.87
C PRO A 507 40.35 9.26 37.21
N SER A 508 39.41 8.34 37.21
CA SER A 508 39.02 7.63 38.44
C SER A 508 40.02 6.53 38.80
N GLN A 509 40.70 5.98 37.79
CA GLN A 509 41.70 4.96 37.93
C GLN A 509 42.73 5.09 36.81
N ILE A 510 43.98 4.75 37.09
CA ILE A 510 45.01 4.57 36.06
C ILE A 510 45.49 3.13 36.20
N GLU A 511 45.25 2.33 35.17
CA GLU A 511 45.76 0.97 35.07
C GLU A 511 47.19 1.01 34.56
N LEU A 512 48.09 0.35 35.30
CA LEU A 512 49.51 0.28 34.95
C LEU A 512 49.87 -1.16 34.63
N THR A 513 50.29 -1.40 33.39
CA THR A 513 50.73 -2.72 32.92
C THR A 513 52.27 -2.75 32.86
N PRO A 514 52.94 -3.57 33.70
CA PRO A 514 54.39 -3.74 33.66
C PRO A 514 54.87 -4.44 32.38
N GLY A 515 55.97 -3.98 31.81
CA GLY A 515 56.70 -4.69 30.76
C GLY A 515 58.22 -4.62 30.98
N TYR A 516 58.99 -5.29 30.12
CA TYR A 516 60.45 -5.26 30.19
C TYR A 516 60.98 -3.88 29.76
N PHE A 517 61.64 -3.17 30.67
CA PHE A 517 62.13 -1.79 30.49
C PHE A 517 61.02 -0.78 30.12
N GLN A 518 59.76 -1.11 30.40
CA GLN A 518 58.62 -0.28 30.03
C GLN A 518 57.45 -0.39 31.01
N ILE A 519 56.62 0.64 31.05
CA ILE A 519 55.36 0.68 31.80
C ILE A 519 54.30 1.33 30.91
N THR A 520 53.14 0.68 30.75
CA THR A 520 51.99 1.24 30.04
C THR A 520 50.98 1.79 31.03
N ALA A 521 50.58 3.05 30.87
CA ALA A 521 49.57 3.72 31.67
C ALA A 521 48.28 3.93 30.86
N THR A 522 47.18 3.39 31.35
CA THR A 522 45.85 3.47 30.74
C THR A 522 44.85 4.08 31.73
N PRO A 523 44.53 5.38 31.61
CA PRO A 523 43.55 6.06 32.46
C PRO A 523 42.12 5.65 32.12
N HIS A 524 41.27 5.58 33.14
CA HIS A 524 39.85 5.26 33.04
C HIS A 524 39.03 6.33 33.78
N LEU A 525 37.87 6.70 33.21
CA LEU A 525 36.91 7.61 33.84
C LEU A 525 35.82 6.82 34.59
N ALA A 526 35.29 7.38 35.67
CA ALA A 526 34.17 6.78 36.40
C ALA A 526 32.88 6.77 35.57
N VAL A 527 32.71 7.77 34.70
CA VAL A 527 31.63 7.88 33.73
C VAL A 527 32.28 8.13 32.37
N TYR A 528 31.98 7.29 31.40
CA TYR A 528 32.51 7.44 30.04
C TYR A 528 32.10 8.79 29.46
N ASP A 529 33.08 9.56 28.99
CA ASP A 529 32.88 10.83 28.30
C ASP A 529 33.71 10.79 26.99
N PRO A 530 33.07 10.76 25.82
CA PRO A 530 33.76 10.63 24.53
C PRO A 530 34.52 11.90 24.14
N THR A 531 34.30 13.03 24.82
CA THR A 531 34.98 14.29 24.54
C THR A 531 36.33 14.42 25.25
N VAL A 532 36.68 13.45 26.09
CA VAL A 532 37.85 13.50 26.97
C VAL A 532 39.06 12.79 26.38
N GLN A 533 40.19 13.50 26.38
CA GLN A 533 41.53 12.96 26.16
C GLN A 533 42.33 13.03 27.47
N PHE A 534 43.48 12.37 27.54
CA PHE A 534 44.35 12.42 28.71
C PHE A 534 45.72 13.00 28.37
N GLU A 535 46.20 13.91 29.20
CA GLU A 535 47.58 14.39 29.15
C GLU A 535 48.43 13.57 30.14
N PHE A 536 49.62 13.14 29.72
CA PHE A 536 50.52 12.26 30.50
C PHE A 536 51.84 12.94 30.87
N TRP A 537 52.27 12.76 32.11
CA TRP A 537 53.58 13.16 32.63
C TRP A 537 54.25 11.99 33.35
N PHE A 538 55.57 11.96 33.26
CA PHE A 538 56.40 10.89 33.80
C PHE A 538 57.55 11.44 34.64
N SER A 539 57.79 10.84 35.80
CA SER A 539 58.92 11.16 36.68
C SER A 539 59.53 9.90 37.28
N GLU A 540 60.87 9.88 37.38
CA GLU A 540 61.62 8.81 38.06
C GLU A 540 61.61 8.99 39.59
N THR A 541 61.25 10.17 40.09
CA THR A 541 61.12 10.47 41.51
C THR A 541 59.74 11.02 41.84
N ARG A 542 59.25 10.74 43.05
CA ARG A 542 57.94 11.24 43.47
C ARG A 542 57.95 12.76 43.62
N ILE A 543 56.93 13.41 43.08
CA ILE A 543 56.70 14.84 43.23
C ILE A 543 55.71 15.02 44.38
N THR A 544 56.15 15.64 45.46
CA THR A 544 55.34 15.78 46.69
C THR A 544 54.28 16.88 46.59
N ASP A 545 54.47 17.89 45.73
CA ASP A 545 53.46 18.91 45.42
C ASP A 545 52.99 18.76 43.96
N ILE A 546 51.73 18.36 43.80
CA ILE A 546 51.11 18.10 42.50
C ILE A 546 51.12 19.34 41.56
N ARG A 547 51.25 20.54 42.11
CA ARG A 547 51.34 21.79 41.32
C ARG A 547 52.67 21.92 40.57
N GLN A 548 53.69 21.17 40.97
CA GLN A 548 55.01 21.18 40.34
C GLN A 548 55.14 20.13 39.22
N VAL A 549 54.11 19.31 38.95
CA VAL A 549 54.13 18.27 37.93
C VAL A 549 54.51 18.83 36.55
N GLU A 550 53.93 19.96 36.15
CA GLU A 550 54.20 20.56 34.83
C GLU A 550 55.64 21.08 34.68
N THR A 551 56.32 21.39 35.78
CA THR A 551 57.70 21.92 35.78
C THR A 551 58.76 20.86 36.09
N SER A 552 58.38 19.78 36.78
CA SER A 552 59.31 18.80 37.35
C SER A 552 59.18 17.40 36.76
N ALA A 553 58.03 17.05 36.17
CA ALA A 553 57.85 15.80 35.44
C ALA A 553 57.99 16.03 33.93
N ARG A 554 58.45 15.01 33.20
CA ARG A 554 58.56 15.04 31.74
C ARG A 554 57.17 14.90 31.13
N TYR A 555 56.73 15.88 30.34
CA TYR A 555 55.52 15.75 29.53
C TYR A 555 55.73 14.70 28.43
N LEU A 556 54.76 13.78 28.32
CA LEU A 556 54.80 12.68 27.37
C LEU A 556 53.95 13.01 26.14
N GLY A 557 52.72 13.49 26.34
CA GLY A 557 51.80 13.87 25.27
C GLY A 557 50.34 13.73 25.67
N THR A 558 49.46 13.89 24.69
CA THR A 558 48.01 13.68 24.83
C THR A 558 47.60 12.43 24.08
N ALA A 559 46.95 11.48 24.75
CA ALA A 559 46.51 10.21 24.17
C ALA A 559 45.42 9.53 25.04
N LEU A 560 44.95 8.36 24.63
CA LEU A 560 44.11 7.49 25.47
C LEU A 560 44.91 6.58 26.41
N TYR A 561 46.17 6.30 26.07
CA TYR A 561 47.13 5.56 26.90
C TYR A 561 48.55 6.01 26.55
N TRP A 562 49.52 5.69 27.40
CA TRP A 562 50.93 5.99 27.12
C TRP A 562 51.86 4.83 27.50
N ILE A 563 52.91 4.61 26.72
CA ILE A 563 53.97 3.64 27.03
C ILE A 563 55.25 4.42 27.36
N ALA A 564 55.69 4.36 28.61
CA ALA A 564 57.01 4.86 28.99
C ALA A 564 58.02 3.72 28.86
N ALA A 565 58.86 3.75 27.83
CA ALA A 565 59.91 2.76 27.60
C ALA A 565 61.29 3.45 27.59
N SER A 566 62.25 2.91 28.34
CA SER A 566 63.62 3.43 28.39
C SER A 566 64.57 2.43 29.05
N ILE A 567 65.85 2.43 28.64
CA ILE A 567 66.93 1.73 29.35
C ILE A 567 67.09 2.15 30.82
N ASN A 568 66.57 3.32 31.18
CA ASN A 568 66.59 3.85 32.54
C ASN A 568 65.43 3.34 33.42
N ILE A 569 64.44 2.66 32.82
CA ILE A 569 63.33 2.04 33.53
C ILE A 569 63.76 0.65 33.99
N LYS A 570 64.05 0.49 35.28
CA LYS A 570 64.68 -0.70 35.85
C LYS A 570 63.67 -1.54 36.66
N PRO A 571 63.83 -2.87 36.69
CA PRO A 571 63.12 -3.75 37.62
C PRO A 571 63.28 -3.28 39.07
N GLY A 572 62.22 -3.40 39.86
CA GLY A 572 62.26 -3.08 41.30
C GLY A 572 62.31 -1.59 41.67
N HIS A 573 62.28 -0.68 40.69
CA HIS A 573 62.21 0.77 40.91
C HIS A 573 60.80 1.31 40.68
N ASP A 574 60.36 2.23 41.56
CA ASP A 574 59.08 2.93 41.45
C ASP A 574 59.17 4.12 40.49
N TYR A 575 58.27 4.17 39.51
CA TYR A 575 58.11 5.29 38.57
C TYR A 575 56.73 5.90 38.71
N TYR A 576 56.65 7.21 38.53
CA TYR A 576 55.46 8.01 38.83
C TYR A 576 54.87 8.58 37.55
N PHE A 577 53.61 8.26 37.31
CA PHE A 577 52.77 8.85 36.27
C PHE A 577 51.83 9.86 36.90
N TYR A 578 51.74 11.03 36.28
CA TYR A 578 50.72 12.02 36.60
C TYR A 578 49.87 12.23 35.36
N VAL A 579 48.57 11.95 35.48
CA VAL A 579 47.65 12.01 34.36
C VAL A 579 46.48 12.92 34.73
N ARG A 580 46.04 13.76 33.78
CA ARG A 580 44.81 14.54 33.92
C ARG A 580 43.98 14.45 32.65
N SER A 581 42.67 14.58 32.81
CA SER A 581 41.72 14.62 31.72
C SER A 581 41.63 16.02 31.12
N VAL A 582 41.46 16.09 29.81
CA VAL A 582 41.32 17.35 29.06
C VAL A 582 40.20 17.23 28.02
N ASN A 583 39.45 18.31 27.81
CA ASN A 583 38.52 18.46 26.70
C ASN A 583 38.57 19.93 26.20
N THR A 584 37.71 20.30 25.26
CA THR A 584 37.62 21.67 24.73
C THR A 584 37.23 22.73 25.77
N VAL A 585 36.68 22.31 26.91
CA VAL A 585 36.21 23.20 27.98
C VAL A 585 37.30 23.49 29.02
N GLY A 586 38.13 22.50 29.35
CA GLY A 586 39.19 22.68 30.33
C GLY A 586 39.94 21.39 30.71
N LYS A 587 40.66 21.46 31.83
CA LYS A 587 41.51 20.37 32.34
C LYS A 587 41.10 19.98 33.77
N SER A 588 41.21 18.70 34.10
CA SER A 588 40.99 18.20 35.45
C SER A 588 42.20 18.42 36.36
N ALA A 589 42.07 18.10 37.65
CA ALA A 589 43.21 17.88 38.52
C ALA A 589 44.03 16.67 38.07
N PHE A 590 45.30 16.64 38.46
CA PHE A 590 46.20 15.51 38.27
C PHE A 590 45.89 14.35 39.20
N VAL A 591 46.06 13.14 38.67
CA VAL A 591 46.00 11.88 39.41
C VAL A 591 47.36 11.20 39.31
N GLU A 592 47.93 10.86 40.46
CA GLU A 592 49.19 10.13 40.56
C GLU A 592 48.94 8.62 40.48
N ALA A 593 49.78 7.91 39.72
CA ALA A 593 49.86 6.46 39.73
C ALA A 593 51.32 6.01 39.77
N VAL A 594 51.61 4.98 40.56
CA VAL A 594 52.96 4.44 40.75
C VAL A 594 53.04 3.06 40.10
N GLY A 595 54.00 2.90 39.20
CA GLY A 595 54.21 1.67 38.45
C GLY A 595 55.65 1.20 38.55
N ARG A 596 55.83 -0.12 38.41
CA ARG A 596 57.14 -0.74 38.26
C ARG A 596 57.21 -1.41 36.89
N ALA A 597 58.41 -1.48 36.33
CA ALA A 597 58.68 -2.42 35.25
C ALA A 597 58.51 -3.86 35.76
N SER A 598 58.42 -4.82 34.83
CA SER A 598 58.43 -6.24 35.22
C SER A 598 59.64 -6.54 36.12
N ASP A 599 59.50 -7.47 37.04
CA ASP A 599 60.58 -8.01 37.87
C ASP A 599 60.91 -9.48 37.52
N ASP A 600 60.35 -9.97 36.41
CA ASP A 600 60.58 -11.32 35.90
C ASP A 600 62.01 -11.50 35.38
N ALA A 601 62.88 -12.02 36.24
CA ALA A 601 64.28 -12.28 35.94
C ALA A 601 64.48 -13.26 34.77
N GLU A 602 63.60 -14.25 34.58
CA GLU A 602 63.70 -15.20 33.46
C GLU A 602 63.37 -14.49 32.14
N GLY A 603 62.32 -13.67 32.12
CA GLY A 603 61.96 -12.84 30.98
C GLY A 603 63.02 -11.80 30.58
N TYR A 604 63.66 -11.13 31.55
CA TYR A 604 64.78 -10.23 31.27
C TYR A 604 65.99 -10.97 30.71
N LEU A 605 66.29 -12.16 31.24
CA LEU A 605 67.39 -12.98 30.75
C LEU A 605 67.15 -13.40 29.29
N ASP A 606 65.93 -13.80 28.93
CA ASP A 606 65.58 -14.16 27.56
C ASP A 606 65.57 -12.95 26.62
N PHE A 607 65.11 -11.78 27.08
CA PHE A 607 65.22 -10.52 26.34
C PHE A 607 66.68 -10.18 26.00
N PHE A 608 67.58 -10.26 27.00
CA PHE A 608 69.00 -10.01 26.78
C PHE A 608 69.68 -11.09 25.95
N LYS A 609 69.35 -12.37 26.15
CA LYS A 609 69.85 -13.46 25.29
C LYS A 609 69.52 -13.18 23.83
N GLY A 610 68.27 -12.83 23.51
CA GLY A 610 67.84 -12.48 22.16
C GLY A 610 68.68 -11.34 21.55
N GLN A 611 68.82 -10.21 22.26
CA GLN A 611 69.61 -9.07 21.78
C GLN A 611 71.11 -9.38 21.67
N ILE A 612 71.67 -10.19 22.57
CA ILE A 612 73.07 -10.61 22.53
C ILE A 612 73.31 -11.51 21.31
N THR A 613 72.42 -12.48 21.05
CA THR A 613 72.53 -13.40 19.90
C THR A 613 72.31 -12.72 18.55
N GLU A 614 71.55 -11.63 18.47
CA GLU A 614 71.41 -10.83 17.25
C GLU A 614 72.63 -9.93 16.95
N SER A 615 73.45 -9.63 17.96
CA SER A 615 74.57 -8.71 17.82
C SER A 615 75.81 -9.34 17.16
N HIS A 616 76.64 -8.51 16.49
CA HIS A 616 77.94 -8.94 15.96
C HIS A 616 78.89 -9.48 17.05
N LEU A 617 78.75 -9.02 18.30
CA LEU A 617 79.50 -9.54 19.46
C LEU A 617 79.07 -10.97 19.78
N GLY A 618 77.77 -11.29 19.72
CA GLY A 618 77.26 -12.66 19.92
C GLY A 618 77.75 -13.63 18.85
N LYS A 619 77.78 -13.20 17.59
CA LYS A 619 78.36 -13.97 16.48
C LYS A 619 79.87 -14.20 16.66
N GLU A 620 80.65 -13.17 17.00
CA GLU A 620 82.09 -13.33 17.22
C GLU A 620 82.43 -14.20 18.43
N LEU A 621 81.65 -14.14 19.52
CA LEU A 621 81.90 -14.96 20.71
C LEU A 621 81.56 -16.44 20.46
N LEU A 622 80.52 -16.72 19.67
CA LEU A 622 80.17 -18.07 19.22
C LEU A 622 81.20 -18.62 18.22
N GLU A 623 81.81 -17.77 17.39
CA GLU A 623 82.87 -18.15 16.44
C GLU A 623 84.24 -18.35 17.10
N LYS A 624 84.55 -17.68 18.22
CA LYS A 624 85.88 -17.73 18.88
C LYS A 624 86.03 -18.79 19.97
N VAL A 625 85.00 -19.58 20.28
CA VAL A 625 85.14 -20.75 21.16
C VAL A 625 85.81 -21.87 20.36
N GLU A 626 87.08 -22.17 20.66
CA GLU A 626 87.82 -23.27 20.03
C GLU A 626 87.09 -24.61 20.27
N LEU A 627 86.59 -25.19 19.18
CA LEU A 627 85.89 -26.47 19.14
C LEU A 627 86.91 -27.61 19.14
N THR A 628 87.05 -28.32 20.27
CA THR A 628 87.61 -29.69 20.26
C THR A 628 86.59 -30.66 19.66
N GLU A 629 87.07 -31.70 18.97
CA GLU A 629 86.30 -32.65 18.12
C GLU A 629 85.01 -33.22 18.75
N ASP A 630 84.89 -33.25 20.08
CA ASP A 630 83.70 -33.75 20.79
C ASP A 630 82.50 -32.77 20.79
N ASN A 631 82.73 -31.49 20.45
CA ASN A 631 81.66 -30.47 20.36
C ASN A 631 81.15 -30.25 18.93
N ALA A 632 81.78 -30.81 17.90
CA ALA A 632 81.32 -30.67 16.52
C ALA A 632 80.00 -31.42 16.27
N SER A 633 79.81 -32.58 16.90
CA SER A 633 78.56 -33.35 16.84
C SER A 633 77.42 -32.65 17.59
N ARG A 634 77.73 -32.04 18.74
CA ARG A 634 76.79 -31.18 19.48
C ARG A 634 76.50 -29.88 18.76
N LEU A 635 77.43 -29.32 17.99
CA LEU A 635 77.19 -28.13 17.17
C LEU A 635 76.34 -28.47 15.95
N GLU A 636 76.45 -29.67 15.35
CA GLU A 636 75.53 -30.11 14.30
C GLU A 636 74.13 -30.44 14.83
N GLU A 637 74.02 -31.04 16.01
CA GLU A 637 72.75 -31.33 16.68
C GLU A 637 72.09 -30.03 17.18
N PHE A 638 72.87 -29.12 17.78
CA PHE A 638 72.44 -27.79 18.20
C PHE A 638 72.19 -26.88 17.01
N SER A 639 72.90 -26.98 15.89
CA SER A 639 72.64 -26.26 14.63
C SER A 639 71.38 -26.80 13.94
N LYS A 640 71.10 -28.10 14.03
CA LYS A 640 69.81 -28.68 13.61
C LYS A 640 68.66 -28.21 14.50
N GLU A 641 68.84 -28.23 15.82
CA GLU A 641 67.85 -27.68 16.77
C GLU A 641 67.71 -26.16 16.63
N TRP A 642 68.79 -25.43 16.31
CA TRP A 642 68.75 -23.99 16.02
C TRP A 642 68.06 -23.71 14.70
N LYS A 643 68.25 -24.55 13.68
CA LYS A 643 67.59 -24.40 12.39
C LYS A 643 66.12 -24.78 12.49
N ASP A 644 65.79 -25.84 13.22
CA ASP A 644 64.40 -26.23 13.54
C ASP A 644 63.72 -25.22 14.48
N ALA A 645 64.44 -24.60 15.42
CA ALA A 645 63.93 -23.54 16.27
C ALA A 645 63.81 -22.21 15.53
N ASN A 646 64.76 -21.85 14.66
CA ASN A 646 64.73 -20.65 13.82
C ASN A 646 63.68 -20.78 12.69
N ASP A 647 63.42 -21.98 12.17
CA ASP A 647 62.32 -22.26 11.24
C ASP A 647 60.96 -22.34 11.97
N LYS A 648 60.95 -22.66 13.28
CA LYS A 648 59.76 -22.53 14.15
C LYS A 648 59.53 -21.11 14.68
N TRP A 649 60.58 -20.29 14.81
CA TRP A 649 60.53 -18.95 15.40
C TRP A 649 60.31 -17.86 14.33
N ASN A 650 60.85 -18.03 13.11
CA ASN A 650 60.46 -17.21 11.94
C ASN A 650 59.04 -17.51 11.43
N ALA A 651 58.33 -18.47 12.03
CA ALA A 651 56.89 -18.68 11.82
C ALA A 651 56.01 -17.76 12.68
N MET A 652 56.59 -16.88 13.51
CA MET A 652 55.87 -15.73 14.07
C MET A 652 56.24 -14.48 13.26
N TRP A 653 55.33 -14.16 12.33
CA TRP A 653 55.22 -12.92 11.56
C TRP A 653 55.82 -12.97 10.14
N GLY A 654 55.19 -13.79 9.28
CA GLY A 654 55.33 -13.67 7.83
C GLY A 654 54.99 -14.95 7.06
N VAL A 655 53.77 -15.03 6.49
CA VAL A 655 53.45 -15.65 5.19
C VAL A 655 54.14 -16.99 4.83
N LYS A 656 53.38 -18.10 4.85
CA LYS A 656 53.77 -19.28 4.05
C LYS A 656 53.49 -19.01 2.56
N ILE A 657 54.53 -19.03 1.73
CA ILE A 657 54.42 -19.16 0.27
C ILE A 657 54.44 -20.66 -0.04
N GLU A 658 53.36 -21.18 -0.62
CA GLU A 658 53.32 -22.57 -1.11
C GLU A 658 53.52 -22.60 -2.63
N GLN A 659 54.52 -23.34 -3.09
CA GLN A 659 54.81 -23.53 -4.51
C GLN A 659 54.02 -24.75 -5.00
N THR A 660 52.95 -24.54 -5.77
CA THR A 660 52.35 -25.64 -6.54
C THR A 660 53.14 -25.87 -7.83
N LYS A 661 53.01 -27.10 -8.35
CA LYS A 661 53.83 -27.69 -9.43
C LYS A 661 53.96 -26.86 -10.72
N ASP A 662 53.15 -25.83 -10.90
CA ASP A 662 53.07 -25.00 -12.11
C ASP A 662 53.73 -23.60 -11.98
N GLY A 663 54.47 -23.33 -10.89
CA GLY A 663 55.41 -22.20 -10.83
C GLY A 663 54.82 -20.79 -10.72
N LYS A 664 53.51 -20.63 -10.43
CA LYS A 664 52.91 -19.33 -10.10
C LYS A 664 52.89 -19.10 -8.58
N HIS A 665 53.47 -17.97 -8.17
CA HIS A 665 53.55 -17.53 -6.78
C HIS A 665 52.23 -16.90 -6.33
N TYR A 666 51.69 -17.32 -5.19
CA TYR A 666 50.64 -16.59 -4.46
C TYR A 666 51.22 -16.09 -3.13
N VAL A 667 51.02 -14.81 -2.84
CA VAL A 667 51.42 -14.17 -1.57
C VAL A 667 50.22 -14.21 -0.63
N ALA A 668 50.38 -14.83 0.55
CA ALA A 668 49.37 -14.87 1.61
C ALA A 668 49.79 -14.05 2.85
N GLY A 669 49.55 -12.73 2.86
CA GLY A 669 49.95 -11.79 3.93
C GLY A 669 49.08 -11.85 5.18
N ILE A 670 49.64 -11.70 6.39
CA ILE A 670 48.91 -11.24 7.59
C ILE A 670 49.64 -10.01 8.13
N GLY A 671 49.00 -8.85 8.12
CA GLY A 671 49.52 -7.57 8.58
C GLY A 671 48.70 -7.04 9.74
N LEU A 672 49.37 -6.77 10.86
CA LEU A 672 48.82 -5.96 11.94
C LEU A 672 49.36 -4.55 11.77
N SER A 673 48.50 -3.56 11.60
CA SER A 673 48.96 -2.17 11.47
C SER A 673 48.04 -1.21 12.20
N MET A 674 48.50 0.01 12.40
CA MET A 674 47.68 1.14 12.82
C MET A 674 47.60 2.13 11.67
N GLU A 675 46.39 2.52 11.30
CA GLU A 675 46.14 3.57 10.31
C GLU A 675 45.80 4.86 11.05
N ASP A 676 46.47 5.96 10.69
CA ASP A 676 46.15 7.30 11.18
C ASP A 676 45.02 7.86 10.33
N THR A 677 43.83 8.02 10.91
CA THR A 677 42.71 8.74 10.30
C THR A 677 42.46 10.04 11.06
N GLU A 678 41.71 10.97 10.46
CA GLU A 678 41.37 12.25 11.10
C GLU A 678 40.60 12.10 12.44
N GLU A 679 40.00 10.92 12.69
CA GLU A 679 39.28 10.61 13.94
C GLU A 679 40.11 9.79 14.95
N GLY A 680 41.34 9.38 14.62
CA GLY A 680 42.26 8.68 15.51
C GLY A 680 42.93 7.43 14.92
N LYS A 681 43.80 6.80 15.72
CA LYS A 681 44.55 5.59 15.36
C LYS A 681 43.68 4.35 15.50
N LEU A 682 43.37 3.70 14.38
CA LEU A 682 42.63 2.42 14.35
C LEU A 682 43.61 1.26 14.22
N SER A 683 43.49 0.24 15.09
CA SER A 683 44.25 -1.02 14.95
C SER A 683 43.53 -1.93 13.96
N GLN A 684 44.26 -2.42 12.96
CA GLN A 684 43.74 -3.32 11.92
C GLN A 684 44.52 -4.63 11.82
N PHE A 685 43.78 -5.71 11.54
CA PHE A 685 44.31 -7.04 11.18
C PHE A 685 43.91 -7.33 9.74
N LEU A 686 44.88 -7.22 8.83
CA LEU A 686 44.73 -7.36 7.38
C LEU A 686 45.29 -8.71 6.93
N VAL A 687 44.47 -9.57 6.33
CA VAL A 687 44.92 -10.85 5.76
C VAL A 687 44.78 -10.81 4.25
N ALA A 688 45.90 -10.79 3.53
CA ALA A 688 45.94 -10.88 2.07
C ALA A 688 46.05 -12.35 1.66
N ALA A 689 44.96 -13.13 1.69
CA ALA A 689 44.96 -14.54 1.31
C ALA A 689 43.70 -14.92 0.52
N ASN A 690 43.80 -15.93 -0.35
CA ASN A 690 42.65 -16.41 -1.13
C ASN A 690 41.64 -17.24 -0.27
N ARG A 691 42.06 -17.83 0.85
CA ARG A 691 41.23 -18.67 1.75
C ARG A 691 41.85 -18.77 3.16
N ILE A 692 41.01 -18.82 4.21
CA ILE A 692 41.43 -19.04 5.62
C ILE A 692 40.69 -20.28 6.16
N ALA A 693 41.42 -21.30 6.66
CA ALA A 693 40.86 -22.55 7.18
C ALA A 693 41.69 -23.14 8.33
N PHE A 694 41.05 -23.92 9.22
CA PHE A 694 41.73 -24.78 10.18
C PHE A 694 42.13 -26.09 9.51
N ILE A 695 43.34 -26.59 9.76
CA ILE A 695 43.79 -27.89 9.28
C ILE A 695 43.67 -28.87 10.44
N ASP A 696 42.95 -29.98 10.24
CA ASP A 696 42.99 -31.11 11.15
C ASP A 696 44.38 -31.77 11.03
N PRO A 697 45.22 -31.71 12.09
CA PRO A 697 46.59 -32.21 12.01
C PRO A 697 46.67 -33.74 11.92
N ALA A 698 45.58 -34.47 12.18
CA ALA A 698 45.56 -35.93 12.12
C ALA A 698 45.35 -36.50 10.71
N ASN A 699 44.68 -35.76 9.83
CA ASN A 699 44.32 -36.23 8.48
C ASN A 699 44.59 -35.22 7.36
N GLY A 700 44.99 -33.98 7.69
CA GLY A 700 45.27 -32.92 6.72
C GLY A 700 44.04 -32.28 6.08
N ASN A 701 42.83 -32.58 6.56
CA ASN A 701 41.62 -31.96 6.04
C ASN A 701 41.48 -30.50 6.48
N GLU A 702 41.14 -29.63 5.55
CA GLU A 702 40.91 -28.22 5.80
C GLU A 702 39.45 -27.92 6.09
N THR A 703 39.17 -27.32 7.25
CA THR A 703 37.85 -26.81 7.65
C THR A 703 37.85 -25.27 7.61
N PRO A 704 37.25 -24.63 6.59
CA PRO A 704 37.19 -23.17 6.50
C PRO A 704 36.31 -22.56 7.60
N MET A 705 36.79 -21.52 8.28
CA MET A 705 36.07 -20.81 9.35
C MET A 705 35.32 -19.58 8.84
N PHE A 706 36.02 -18.73 8.09
CA PHE A 706 35.51 -17.52 7.47
C PHE A 706 36.19 -17.38 6.10
N VAL A 707 35.44 -17.43 5.01
CA VAL A 707 35.98 -17.18 3.67
C VAL A 707 35.55 -15.77 3.26
N ALA A 708 36.50 -14.86 3.10
CA ALA A 708 36.23 -13.53 2.53
C ALA A 708 36.46 -13.59 1.01
N GLN A 709 35.40 -13.48 0.21
CA GLN A 709 35.51 -13.48 -1.25
C GLN A 709 34.49 -12.51 -1.84
N GLY A 710 34.95 -11.56 -2.65
CA GLY A 710 34.08 -10.60 -3.37
C GLY A 710 33.22 -9.71 -2.45
N ASN A 711 33.81 -9.12 -1.41
CA ASN A 711 33.12 -8.32 -0.38
C ASN A 711 32.07 -9.08 0.46
N GLN A 712 32.12 -10.42 0.49
CA GLN A 712 31.24 -11.26 1.29
C GLN A 712 32.05 -12.19 2.21
N ILE A 713 31.51 -12.46 3.41
CA ILE A 713 32.08 -13.41 4.36
C ILE A 713 31.19 -14.67 4.37
N PHE A 714 31.74 -15.82 4.02
CA PHE A 714 31.09 -17.13 4.10
C PHE A 714 31.52 -17.83 5.39
N MET A 715 30.56 -18.33 6.16
CA MET A 715 30.78 -19.05 7.42
C MET A 715 29.99 -20.36 7.38
N ASN A 716 30.57 -21.45 7.88
CA ASN A 716 29.90 -22.75 7.93
C ASN A 716 29.47 -23.07 9.38
N ASP A 717 28.19 -23.38 9.60
CA ASP A 717 27.60 -23.78 10.91
C ASP A 717 27.94 -22.87 12.11
N VAL A 718 27.52 -21.61 12.08
CA VAL A 718 27.77 -20.63 13.17
C VAL A 718 26.70 -20.72 14.27
N PHE A 719 27.14 -20.86 15.54
CA PHE A 719 26.27 -20.71 16.71
C PHE A 719 26.39 -19.28 17.29
N LEU A 720 25.32 -18.47 17.16
CA LEU A 720 25.26 -17.10 17.67
C LEU A 720 24.33 -16.99 18.89
N LYS A 721 24.85 -16.51 20.03
CA LYS A 721 24.01 -16.26 21.22
C LYS A 721 23.09 -15.05 21.04
N ARG A 722 23.57 -13.99 20.37
CA ARG A 722 22.82 -12.79 20.00
C ARG A 722 23.38 -12.25 18.69
N LEU A 723 22.49 -11.90 17.76
CA LEU A 723 22.83 -11.20 16.51
C LEU A 723 22.14 -9.84 16.52
N THR A 724 22.92 -8.77 16.41
CA THR A 724 22.42 -7.40 16.22
C THR A 724 22.87 -6.95 14.83
N ALA A 725 21.93 -6.82 13.90
CA ALA A 725 22.22 -6.41 12.53
C ALA A 725 21.12 -5.48 12.01
N PRO A 726 21.46 -4.36 11.33
CA PRO A 726 20.47 -3.46 10.74
C PRO A 726 19.78 -4.08 9.52
N THR A 727 20.46 -5.00 8.83
CA THR A 727 19.89 -5.82 7.76
C THR A 727 20.47 -7.24 7.79
N ILE A 728 19.65 -8.23 7.46
CA ILE A 728 20.06 -9.63 7.27
C ILE A 728 19.43 -10.08 5.96
N THR A 729 20.20 -10.50 4.97
CA THR A 729 19.64 -10.94 3.68
C THR A 729 20.32 -12.24 3.26
N SER A 730 19.54 -13.30 3.06
CA SER A 730 20.04 -14.55 2.48
C SER A 730 20.41 -14.33 1.02
N GLY A 731 21.45 -15.00 0.52
CA GLY A 731 21.77 -15.00 -0.91
C GLY A 731 20.59 -15.45 -1.79
N GLY A 732 20.46 -14.85 -2.97
CA GLY A 732 19.39 -15.12 -3.95
C GLY A 732 18.63 -13.86 -4.38
N SER A 733 18.16 -13.82 -5.63
CA SER A 733 17.32 -12.73 -6.14
C SER A 733 15.99 -13.31 -6.64
N PRO A 734 14.89 -13.16 -5.89
CA PRO A 734 14.76 -12.49 -4.59
C PRO A 734 15.24 -13.37 -3.40
N PRO A 735 15.66 -12.76 -2.27
CA PRO A 735 16.14 -13.48 -1.09
C PRO A 735 15.04 -14.37 -0.48
N VAL A 736 15.46 -15.52 0.07
CA VAL A 736 14.59 -16.49 0.75
C VAL A 736 14.29 -16.03 2.17
N PHE A 737 15.24 -15.36 2.83
CA PHE A 737 15.09 -14.70 4.12
C PHE A 737 15.67 -13.28 4.05
N SER A 738 14.94 -12.27 4.48
CA SER A 738 15.48 -10.91 4.64
C SER A 738 14.85 -10.17 5.81
N LEU A 739 15.65 -9.50 6.64
CA LEU A 739 15.24 -8.47 7.58
C LEU A 739 15.87 -7.16 7.12
N THR A 740 15.06 -6.15 6.81
CA THR A 740 15.55 -4.84 6.35
C THR A 740 15.38 -3.77 7.42
N SER A 741 16.13 -2.68 7.33
CA SER A 741 16.16 -1.60 8.34
C SER A 741 14.85 -0.82 8.46
N ASP A 742 13.98 -0.92 7.46
CA ASP A 742 12.59 -0.44 7.47
C ASP A 742 11.63 -1.36 8.26
N GLY A 743 12.15 -2.42 8.88
CA GLY A 743 11.39 -3.35 9.72
C GLY A 743 10.70 -4.48 8.94
N LYS A 744 10.95 -4.62 7.63
CA LYS A 744 10.31 -5.67 6.83
C LYS A 744 11.04 -7.02 6.97
N LEU A 745 10.29 -8.04 7.35
CA LEU A 745 10.72 -9.45 7.36
C LEU A 745 10.15 -10.19 6.13
N THR A 746 11.02 -10.75 5.30
CA THR A 746 10.68 -11.72 4.25
C THR A 746 11.21 -13.08 4.67
N ALA A 747 10.39 -14.13 4.67
CA ALA A 747 10.85 -15.49 4.94
C ALA A 747 10.03 -16.50 4.12
N LYS A 748 10.70 -17.32 3.28
CA LYS A 748 10.10 -18.41 2.51
C LYS A 748 10.41 -19.75 3.19
N ASN A 749 9.40 -20.63 3.29
CA ASN A 749 9.49 -21.93 3.96
C ASN A 749 9.94 -21.87 5.44
N ALA A 750 9.53 -20.82 6.16
CA ALA A 750 9.83 -20.70 7.58
C ALA A 750 8.93 -21.62 8.43
N ASP A 751 9.54 -22.35 9.36
CA ASP A 751 8.84 -23.04 10.45
C ASP A 751 8.96 -22.19 11.73
N ILE A 752 7.82 -21.77 12.29
CA ILE A 752 7.74 -20.92 13.48
C ILE A 752 7.02 -21.72 14.56
N SER A 753 7.78 -22.33 15.46
CA SER A 753 7.26 -23.21 16.53
C SER A 753 6.77 -22.47 17.78
N GLY A 754 6.23 -21.26 17.64
CA GLY A 754 5.82 -20.40 18.76
C GLY A 754 4.67 -19.42 18.44
N SER A 755 4.47 -18.41 19.29
CA SER A 755 3.45 -17.38 19.07
C SER A 755 3.97 -16.21 18.23
N VAL A 756 3.25 -15.83 17.17
CA VAL A 756 3.49 -14.59 16.43
C VAL A 756 2.47 -13.54 16.89
N ASN A 757 2.92 -12.39 17.40
CA ASN A 757 2.06 -11.28 17.80
C ASN A 757 2.19 -10.14 16.78
N ALA A 758 1.11 -9.86 16.05
CA ALA A 758 1.04 -8.80 15.03
C ALA A 758 -0.11 -7.85 15.38
N ASN A 759 0.21 -6.55 15.56
CA ASN A 759 -0.78 -5.54 15.95
C ASN A 759 -1.66 -5.08 14.77
N ALA A 760 -1.17 -5.21 13.53
CA ALA A 760 -1.91 -4.95 12.30
C ALA A 760 -1.18 -5.62 11.11
N GLY A 761 -1.90 -6.00 10.04
CA GLY A 761 -1.30 -6.54 8.83
C GLY A 761 -2.29 -7.27 7.92
N THR A 762 -1.84 -7.61 6.70
CA THR A 762 -2.63 -8.36 5.71
C THR A 762 -2.01 -9.73 5.49
N LEU A 763 -2.82 -10.79 5.61
CA LEU A 763 -2.42 -12.17 5.33
C LEU A 763 -2.94 -12.60 3.96
N ASN A 764 -2.04 -12.96 3.03
CA ASN A 764 -2.39 -13.39 1.67
C ASN A 764 -1.93 -14.84 1.42
N ASN A 765 -2.75 -15.63 0.71
CA ASN A 765 -2.44 -17.03 0.34
C ASN A 765 -2.16 -17.97 1.53
N VAL A 766 -2.82 -17.75 2.66
CA VAL A 766 -2.69 -18.62 3.85
C VAL A 766 -3.52 -19.89 3.66
N THR A 767 -2.88 -21.05 3.81
CA THR A 767 -3.54 -22.35 3.92
C THR A 767 -3.42 -22.82 5.37
N VAL A 768 -4.55 -23.08 6.04
CA VAL A 768 -4.59 -23.66 7.38
C VAL A 768 -4.94 -25.14 7.25
N ASN A 769 -4.01 -26.04 7.58
CA ASN A 769 -4.17 -27.47 7.35
C ASN A 769 -4.98 -28.20 8.43
N GLU A 770 -5.13 -27.62 9.62
CA GLU A 770 -5.86 -28.21 10.74
C GLU A 770 -7.04 -27.34 11.20
N ASN A 771 -6.86 -26.50 12.22
CA ASN A 771 -7.92 -25.67 12.80
C ASN A 771 -7.47 -24.22 12.96
N CYS A 772 -8.36 -23.27 12.65
CA CYS A 772 -8.21 -21.85 12.96
C CYS A 772 -9.32 -21.42 13.92
N THR A 773 -8.98 -20.73 15.02
CA THR A 773 -9.96 -20.17 15.96
C THR A 773 -9.79 -18.65 16.03
N ILE A 774 -10.78 -17.91 15.56
CA ILE A 774 -10.84 -16.44 15.65
C ILE A 774 -11.65 -16.09 16.89
N LYS A 775 -11.01 -15.50 17.90
CA LYS A 775 -11.66 -15.09 19.16
C LYS A 775 -12.29 -13.67 19.10
N GLY A 776 -12.09 -12.96 17.99
CA GLY A 776 -12.60 -11.61 17.76
C GLY A 776 -13.54 -11.51 16.55
N MET A 777 -13.75 -10.30 16.05
CA MET A 777 -14.59 -10.04 14.86
C MET A 777 -13.78 -10.24 13.57
N LEU A 778 -14.32 -11.00 12.63
CA LEU A 778 -13.80 -11.14 11.26
C LEU A 778 -14.73 -10.38 10.30
N GLU A 779 -14.21 -9.35 9.66
CA GLU A 779 -14.88 -8.64 8.56
C GLU A 779 -14.22 -9.05 7.24
N ALA A 780 -15.00 -9.54 6.28
CA ALA A 780 -14.50 -10.00 4.99
C ALA A 780 -15.45 -9.56 3.86
N THR A 781 -14.90 -8.96 2.82
CA THR A 781 -15.65 -8.50 1.64
C THR A 781 -16.09 -9.64 0.72
N GLN A 782 -15.38 -10.76 0.71
CA GLN A 782 -15.76 -11.97 -0.02
C GLN A 782 -15.22 -13.22 0.69
N VAL A 783 -16.11 -14.18 0.97
CA VAL A 783 -15.74 -15.54 1.40
C VAL A 783 -16.08 -16.48 0.24
N ARG A 784 -15.10 -17.19 -0.32
CA ARG A 784 -15.31 -18.20 -1.37
C ARG A 784 -15.26 -19.59 -0.77
N GLY A 785 -16.40 -20.29 -0.79
CA GLY A 785 -16.61 -21.59 -0.17
C GLY A 785 -17.87 -21.56 0.70
N ASP A 786 -18.49 -22.71 0.95
CA ASP A 786 -19.65 -22.78 1.83
C ASP A 786 -19.21 -23.02 3.29
N PHE A 787 -19.91 -22.42 4.25
CA PHE A 787 -19.89 -22.90 5.64
C PHE A 787 -20.77 -24.15 5.72
N VAL A 788 -20.26 -25.26 5.21
CA VAL A 788 -20.98 -26.53 5.11
C VAL A 788 -20.50 -27.50 6.17
N LYS A 789 -21.45 -28.09 6.89
CA LYS A 789 -21.23 -29.32 7.67
C LYS A 789 -22.04 -30.44 7.03
N ALA A 790 -21.35 -31.47 6.55
CA ALA A 790 -21.96 -32.65 5.96
C ALA A 790 -21.72 -33.88 6.83
N VAL A 791 -22.74 -34.74 6.96
CA VAL A 791 -22.63 -36.07 7.55
C VAL A 791 -23.21 -37.07 6.57
N SER A 792 -22.48 -38.15 6.30
CA SER A 792 -22.95 -39.29 5.52
C SER A 792 -22.98 -40.54 6.40
N LYS A 793 -24.04 -41.33 6.28
CA LYS A 793 -24.19 -42.60 6.98
C LYS A 793 -24.90 -43.62 6.10
N SER A 794 -24.29 -44.79 5.97
CA SER A 794 -24.91 -45.92 5.26
C SER A 794 -26.12 -46.47 6.02
N PHE A 795 -27.13 -46.91 5.27
CA PHE A 795 -28.18 -47.76 5.83
C PHE A 795 -27.59 -49.13 6.21
N PRO A 796 -28.22 -49.86 7.16
CA PRO A 796 -27.80 -51.21 7.50
C PRO A 796 -27.68 -52.10 6.26
N LYS A 797 -26.57 -52.82 6.11
CA LYS A 797 -26.33 -53.80 5.06
C LYS A 797 -25.98 -55.13 5.72
N GLN A 798 -26.53 -56.22 5.21
CA GLN A 798 -26.22 -57.59 5.62
C GLN A 798 -25.92 -58.46 4.40
N ALA A 799 -25.15 -59.52 4.60
CA ALA A 799 -24.94 -60.53 3.56
C ALA A 799 -26.22 -61.37 3.42
N GLY A 800 -26.80 -61.38 2.24
CA GLY A 800 -27.92 -62.23 1.88
C GLY A 800 -27.50 -63.67 1.66
N THR A 801 -28.47 -64.59 1.75
CA THR A 801 -28.22 -66.04 1.71
C THR A 801 -27.59 -66.51 0.39
N TRP A 802 -27.74 -65.76 -0.70
CA TRP A 802 -27.31 -66.16 -2.06
C TRP A 802 -26.17 -65.28 -2.61
N GLY A 803 -25.36 -64.67 -1.73
CA GLY A 803 -24.22 -63.83 -2.12
C GLY A 803 -24.58 -62.41 -2.55
N ASN A 804 -25.84 -62.01 -2.42
CA ASN A 804 -26.34 -60.67 -2.63
C ASN A 804 -26.24 -59.81 -1.35
N THR A 805 -26.15 -58.48 -1.47
CA THR A 805 -26.28 -57.57 -0.32
C THR A 805 -27.76 -57.31 -0.04
N GLU A 806 -28.19 -57.55 1.19
CA GLU A 806 -29.53 -57.25 1.68
C GLU A 806 -29.48 -55.97 2.53
N THR A 807 -30.48 -55.10 2.35
CA THR A 807 -30.63 -53.89 3.15
C THR A 807 -31.81 -54.09 4.09
N PRO A 808 -31.64 -54.62 5.32
CA PRO A 808 -32.74 -54.89 6.23
C PRO A 808 -33.50 -53.62 6.61
N ASN A 809 -34.72 -53.79 7.12
CA ASN A 809 -35.50 -52.68 7.68
C ASN A 809 -34.64 -51.92 8.70
N GLY A 810 -34.53 -50.61 8.53
CA GLY A 810 -33.59 -49.82 9.31
C GLY A 810 -33.94 -48.34 9.27
N THR A 811 -33.53 -47.62 10.32
CA THR A 811 -33.70 -46.17 10.40
C THR A 811 -32.35 -45.50 10.64
N VAL A 812 -31.99 -44.55 9.79
CA VAL A 812 -30.87 -43.65 10.00
C VAL A 812 -31.44 -42.36 10.60
N THR A 813 -30.96 -42.00 11.79
CA THR A 813 -31.37 -40.77 12.48
C THR A 813 -30.23 -39.76 12.42
N VAL A 814 -30.55 -38.54 11.99
CA VAL A 814 -29.63 -37.40 11.96
C VAL A 814 -30.21 -36.30 12.83
N THR A 815 -29.51 -35.96 13.91
CA THR A 815 -29.85 -34.84 14.79
C THR A 815 -28.92 -33.68 14.51
N ILE A 816 -29.52 -32.55 14.18
CA ILE A 816 -28.84 -31.28 13.88
C ILE A 816 -29.13 -30.35 15.05
N SER A 817 -28.14 -30.13 15.91
CA SER A 817 -28.21 -29.14 16.99
C SER A 817 -27.58 -27.84 16.52
N ASP A 818 -28.32 -26.74 16.63
CA ASP A 818 -27.91 -25.40 16.21
C ASP A 818 -28.28 -24.38 17.29
N ASP A 819 -27.30 -23.57 17.68
CA ASP A 819 -27.37 -22.49 18.66
C ASP A 819 -27.11 -21.11 18.03
N HIS A 820 -26.98 -21.03 16.70
CA HIS A 820 -26.64 -19.80 16.01
C HIS A 820 -27.88 -18.95 15.64
N ASN A 821 -27.65 -17.65 15.48
CA ASN A 821 -28.68 -16.62 15.30
C ASN A 821 -29.04 -16.30 13.83
N PHE A 822 -28.82 -17.23 12.89
CA PHE A 822 -29.16 -17.03 11.48
C PHE A 822 -29.74 -18.29 10.81
N ASP A 823 -30.55 -18.10 9.79
CA ASP A 823 -31.27 -19.20 9.12
C ASP A 823 -30.31 -20.16 8.38
N ARG A 824 -30.66 -21.45 8.41
CA ARG A 824 -29.95 -22.54 7.75
C ARG A 824 -30.82 -23.25 6.73
N GLN A 825 -30.17 -23.95 5.81
CA GLN A 825 -30.78 -24.90 4.90
C GLN A 825 -30.14 -26.28 5.10
N ILE A 826 -31.00 -27.28 5.25
CA ILE A 826 -30.64 -28.69 5.28
C ILE A 826 -30.88 -29.23 3.87
N ILE A 827 -29.82 -29.62 3.20
CA ILE A 827 -29.85 -30.19 1.86
C ILE A 827 -29.64 -31.70 1.98
N ILE A 828 -30.56 -32.44 1.39
CA ILE A 828 -30.52 -33.90 1.29
C ILE A 828 -30.30 -34.21 -0.19
N PRO A 829 -29.07 -34.57 -0.60
CA PRO A 829 -28.79 -35.06 -1.94
C PRO A 829 -29.64 -36.30 -2.27
N PRO A 830 -29.82 -36.64 -3.55
CA PRO A 830 -30.66 -37.77 -3.95
C PRO A 830 -30.26 -39.08 -3.28
N ILE A 831 -31.14 -39.61 -2.44
CA ILE A 831 -31.09 -40.97 -1.93
C ILE A 831 -31.83 -41.85 -2.92
N ILE A 832 -31.11 -42.76 -3.58
CA ILE A 832 -31.65 -43.66 -4.60
C ILE A 832 -31.81 -45.04 -3.99
N PHE A 833 -32.96 -45.67 -4.20
CA PHE A 833 -33.22 -47.03 -3.74
C PHE A 833 -33.99 -47.83 -4.78
N ASN A 834 -33.62 -49.09 -4.97
CA ASN A 834 -34.25 -49.97 -5.95
C ASN A 834 -34.35 -51.42 -5.47
N GLY A 835 -35.42 -52.09 -5.91
CA GLY A 835 -35.58 -53.53 -5.78
C GLY A 835 -34.66 -54.28 -6.72
N ILE A 836 -34.40 -55.54 -6.40
CA ILE A 836 -33.64 -56.49 -7.22
C ILE A 836 -34.65 -57.39 -7.95
N ALA A 837 -34.38 -57.66 -9.22
CA ALA A 837 -35.11 -58.62 -10.02
C ALA A 837 -34.67 -60.04 -9.68
N TYR A 838 -35.62 -60.95 -9.50
CA TYR A 838 -35.33 -62.39 -9.41
C TYR A 838 -36.31 -63.16 -10.29
N SER A 839 -35.81 -64.27 -10.81
CA SER A 839 -36.57 -65.18 -11.65
C SER A 839 -37.13 -66.28 -10.76
N ASP A 840 -38.45 -66.34 -10.59
CA ASP A 840 -39.09 -67.53 -10.02
C ASP A 840 -39.21 -68.58 -11.14
N PRO A 841 -38.62 -69.78 -10.98
CA PRO A 841 -38.74 -70.84 -11.99
C PRO A 841 -40.19 -71.28 -12.24
N GLY A 842 -41.15 -70.88 -11.40
CA GLY A 842 -42.55 -71.29 -11.50
C GLY A 842 -42.74 -72.73 -11.05
N SER A 843 -43.94 -73.06 -10.55
CA SER A 843 -44.31 -74.43 -10.26
C SER A 843 -45.80 -74.66 -10.56
N GLY A 844 -46.09 -75.79 -11.21
CA GLY A 844 -47.44 -76.14 -11.65
C GLY A 844 -47.99 -75.22 -12.75
N ASN A 845 -49.28 -74.89 -12.68
CA ASN A 845 -50.00 -74.06 -13.68
C ASN A 845 -49.65 -72.55 -13.63
N ASN A 846 -48.64 -72.14 -12.86
CA ASN A 846 -48.14 -70.77 -12.86
C ASN A 846 -46.89 -70.68 -13.74
N PRO A 847 -46.94 -70.00 -14.90
CA PRO A 847 -45.75 -69.75 -15.70
C PRO A 847 -44.79 -68.91 -14.86
N GLY A 848 -43.57 -69.40 -14.66
CA GLY A 848 -42.50 -68.66 -14.00
C GLY A 848 -42.32 -67.26 -14.63
N GLY A 849 -41.82 -66.31 -13.84
CA GLY A 849 -41.70 -64.92 -14.27
C GLY A 849 -40.71 -64.12 -13.42
N THR A 850 -40.28 -62.98 -13.95
CA THR A 850 -39.41 -62.05 -13.23
C THR A 850 -40.24 -61.24 -12.24
N ARG A 851 -39.95 -61.40 -10.96
CA ARG A 851 -40.54 -60.62 -9.87
C ARG A 851 -39.48 -59.67 -9.31
N TYR A 852 -39.93 -58.54 -8.77
CA TYR A 852 -39.05 -57.54 -8.17
C TYR A 852 -39.35 -57.44 -6.69
N THR A 853 -38.31 -57.27 -5.87
CA THR A 853 -38.49 -56.97 -4.44
C THR A 853 -39.02 -55.54 -4.25
N GLY A 854 -39.99 -55.37 -3.34
CA GLY A 854 -40.60 -54.07 -3.03
C GLY A 854 -39.89 -53.36 -1.88
N TYR A 855 -39.54 -52.09 -2.06
CA TYR A 855 -38.94 -51.23 -1.04
C TYR A 855 -39.82 -50.02 -0.79
N GLY A 856 -40.04 -49.72 0.48
CA GLY A 856 -40.59 -48.46 0.96
C GLY A 856 -39.49 -47.62 1.60
N PHE A 857 -39.56 -46.32 1.37
CA PHE A 857 -38.68 -45.32 1.96
C PHE A 857 -39.54 -44.20 2.56
N GLU A 858 -39.35 -43.94 3.85
CA GLU A 858 -40.03 -42.89 4.59
C GLU A 858 -39.02 -41.90 5.17
N VAL A 859 -39.38 -40.63 5.16
CA VAL A 859 -38.62 -39.57 5.84
C VAL A 859 -39.52 -38.85 6.81
N ARG A 860 -39.07 -38.75 8.07
CA ARG A 860 -39.74 -37.97 9.11
C ARG A 860 -38.87 -36.80 9.55
N LYS A 861 -39.49 -35.64 9.77
CA LYS A 861 -38.88 -34.46 10.40
C LYS A 861 -39.54 -34.24 11.75
N ASN A 862 -38.76 -34.31 12.83
CA ASN A 862 -39.24 -34.17 14.21
C ASN A 862 -40.46 -35.08 14.49
N GLY A 863 -40.40 -36.34 14.05
CA GLY A 863 -41.47 -37.34 14.19
C GLY A 863 -42.61 -37.26 13.17
N VAL A 864 -42.74 -36.16 12.42
CA VAL A 864 -43.78 -35.96 11.40
C VAL A 864 -43.34 -36.53 10.06
N LEU A 865 -44.17 -37.37 9.43
CA LEU A 865 -43.90 -37.94 8.10
C LEU A 865 -43.96 -36.85 7.02
N ILE A 866 -42.83 -36.62 6.33
CA ILE A 866 -42.71 -35.60 5.28
C ILE A 866 -42.58 -36.21 3.87
N ALA A 867 -42.16 -37.48 3.76
CA ALA A 867 -42.14 -38.19 2.50
C ALA A 867 -42.32 -39.69 2.71
N SER A 868 -43.06 -40.32 1.80
CA SER A 868 -43.14 -41.77 1.66
C SER A 868 -43.09 -42.12 0.18
N ARG A 869 -42.25 -43.07 -0.20
CA ARG A 869 -42.03 -43.51 -1.58
C ARG A 869 -41.88 -45.01 -1.60
N GLU A 870 -42.36 -45.64 -2.66
CA GLU A 870 -42.26 -47.08 -2.85
C GLU A 870 -41.71 -47.38 -4.25
N THR A 871 -40.94 -48.45 -4.38
CA THR A 871 -40.49 -48.96 -5.69
C THR A 871 -41.66 -49.62 -6.42
N LYS A 872 -41.74 -49.39 -7.74
CA LYS A 872 -42.71 -50.04 -8.63
C LYS A 872 -41.94 -50.91 -9.64
N GLY A 873 -41.77 -52.19 -9.34
CA GLY A 873 -41.02 -53.11 -10.19
C GLY A 873 -39.54 -52.72 -10.32
N ALA A 874 -39.04 -52.61 -11.55
CA ALA A 874 -37.64 -52.27 -11.87
C ALA A 874 -37.28 -50.79 -11.69
N ILE A 875 -38.26 -49.90 -11.44
CA ILE A 875 -38.05 -48.45 -11.44
C ILE A 875 -37.47 -48.02 -10.08
N PRO A 876 -36.26 -47.43 -10.01
CA PRO A 876 -35.70 -46.89 -8.79
C PRO A 876 -36.56 -45.77 -8.21
N GLY A 877 -36.72 -45.76 -6.89
CA GLY A 877 -37.20 -44.61 -6.16
C GLY A 877 -36.06 -43.63 -5.86
N SER A 878 -36.37 -42.34 -5.78
CA SER A 878 -35.44 -41.31 -5.33
C SER A 878 -36.09 -40.35 -4.36
N TYR A 879 -35.30 -39.84 -3.41
CA TYR A 879 -35.69 -38.75 -2.53
C TYR A 879 -34.56 -37.75 -2.38
N SER A 880 -34.87 -36.49 -2.66
CA SER A 880 -34.02 -35.34 -2.34
C SER A 880 -34.91 -34.23 -1.78
N ALA A 881 -34.34 -33.37 -0.94
CA ALA A 881 -35.07 -32.24 -0.39
C ALA A 881 -34.12 -31.13 0.06
N VAL A 882 -34.62 -29.90 0.03
CA VAL A 882 -34.04 -28.75 0.73
C VAL A 882 -35.04 -28.34 1.81
N ILE A 883 -34.61 -28.35 3.07
CA ILE A 883 -35.46 -28.09 4.23
C ILE A 883 -34.91 -26.87 4.96
N ASP A 884 -35.73 -25.84 5.11
CA ASP A 884 -35.37 -24.66 5.88
C ASP A 884 -35.33 -24.98 7.40
N MET A 885 -34.34 -24.39 8.06
CA MET A 885 -34.13 -24.43 9.50
C MET A 885 -33.91 -22.99 9.99
N PRO A 886 -34.99 -22.29 10.42
CA PRO A 886 -34.90 -20.91 10.89
C PRO A 886 -34.09 -20.79 12.18
N SER A 887 -33.46 -19.63 12.37
CA SER A 887 -32.74 -19.28 13.61
C SER A 887 -33.62 -19.43 14.86
N GLY A 888 -33.03 -19.87 15.97
CA GLY A 888 -33.68 -19.93 17.28
C GLY A 888 -34.73 -21.04 17.48
N ARG A 889 -34.89 -22.01 16.57
CA ARG A 889 -35.89 -23.09 16.69
C ARG A 889 -35.40 -24.41 17.31
N GLY A 890 -34.20 -24.45 17.87
CA GLY A 890 -33.64 -25.65 18.51
C GLY A 890 -33.20 -26.75 17.54
N SER A 891 -33.03 -27.98 18.03
CA SER A 891 -32.50 -29.08 17.21
C SER A 891 -33.53 -29.64 16.22
N VAL A 892 -33.12 -29.96 14.99
CA VAL A 892 -33.92 -30.68 13.99
C VAL A 892 -33.47 -32.14 13.94
N THR A 893 -34.42 -33.07 14.03
CA THR A 893 -34.16 -34.51 13.87
C THR A 893 -34.81 -35.00 12.59
N LEU A 894 -34.01 -35.61 11.71
CA LEU A 894 -34.46 -36.29 10.51
C LEU A 894 -34.28 -37.79 10.66
N GLU A 895 -35.35 -38.54 10.42
CA GLU A 895 -35.35 -40.00 10.43
C GLU A 895 -35.61 -40.50 9.02
N PHE A 896 -34.67 -41.27 8.48
CA PHE A 896 -34.76 -41.90 7.18
C PHE A 896 -34.98 -43.38 7.41
N LYS A 897 -36.17 -43.88 7.09
CA LYS A 897 -36.57 -45.26 7.33
C LYS A 897 -36.70 -46.00 6.01
N VAL A 898 -35.98 -47.10 5.88
CA VAL A 898 -36.17 -48.07 4.80
C VAL A 898 -36.93 -49.28 5.33
N PHE A 899 -37.88 -49.79 4.56
CA PHE A 899 -38.62 -51.00 4.90
C PHE A 899 -38.96 -51.83 3.67
N HIS A 900 -39.10 -53.13 3.87
CA HIS A 900 -39.48 -54.09 2.82
C HIS A 900 -40.98 -54.19 2.67
N LYS A 901 -41.42 -54.47 1.44
CA LYS A 901 -42.81 -54.77 1.10
C LYS A 901 -42.86 -56.15 0.44
N GLY A 902 -43.34 -57.14 1.19
CA GLY A 902 -43.34 -58.55 0.81
C GLY A 902 -42.30 -59.39 1.54
N ASN A 903 -42.18 -60.68 1.19
CA ASN A 903 -41.38 -61.69 1.91
C ASN A 903 -39.89 -61.77 1.50
N GLN A 904 -39.33 -60.75 0.85
CA GLN A 904 -37.99 -60.83 0.26
C GLN A 904 -37.14 -59.58 0.53
N TRP A 905 -35.88 -59.81 0.89
CA TRP A 905 -35.04 -58.86 1.63
C TRP A 905 -33.88 -58.25 0.81
N ALA A 906 -33.86 -58.45 -0.51
CA ALA A 906 -32.75 -58.09 -1.41
C ALA A 906 -32.99 -56.74 -2.14
N GLY A 907 -32.10 -55.76 -2.01
CA GLY A 907 -32.26 -54.41 -2.60
C GLY A 907 -31.15 -53.43 -2.23
N ASN A 908 -30.98 -52.39 -3.04
CA ASN A 908 -29.90 -51.42 -2.90
C ASN A 908 -30.45 -50.05 -2.50
N ILE A 909 -29.72 -49.36 -1.63
CA ILE A 909 -29.94 -47.96 -1.27
C ILE A 909 -28.60 -47.24 -1.16
N THR A 910 -28.53 -46.00 -1.63
CA THR A 910 -27.35 -45.14 -1.44
C THR A 910 -27.25 -44.66 0.01
N ASP A 911 -26.06 -44.20 0.42
CA ASP A 911 -25.87 -43.66 1.76
C ASP A 911 -26.71 -42.39 1.97
N CYS A 912 -27.15 -42.18 3.21
CA CYS A 912 -27.85 -40.99 3.61
C CYS A 912 -26.83 -39.87 3.89
N THR A 913 -26.75 -38.91 2.98
CA THR A 913 -25.97 -37.67 3.19
C THR A 913 -26.92 -36.54 3.60
N VAL A 914 -26.57 -35.83 4.67
CA VAL A 914 -27.27 -34.61 5.09
C VAL A 914 -26.24 -33.49 5.17
N ILE A 915 -26.52 -32.40 4.47
CA ILE A 915 -25.66 -31.23 4.36
C ILE A 915 -26.39 -30.06 5.03
N VAL A 916 -25.77 -29.40 6.00
CA VAL A 916 -26.30 -28.17 6.59
C VAL A 916 -25.44 -27.01 6.13
N THR A 917 -26.09 -26.01 5.53
CA THR A 917 -25.45 -24.78 5.07
C THR A 917 -26.21 -23.57 5.61
N LYS A 918 -25.56 -22.41 5.64
CA LYS A 918 -26.26 -21.13 5.85
C LYS A 918 -27.31 -20.96 4.76
N LYS A 919 -28.57 -20.69 5.15
CA LYS A 919 -29.60 -20.36 4.16
C LYS A 919 -29.14 -19.10 3.45
N ALA A 920 -28.99 -19.19 2.13
CA ALA A 920 -28.65 -18.01 1.34
C ALA A 920 -29.63 -16.91 1.73
N ALA A 921 -29.10 -15.75 2.13
CA ALA A 921 -29.93 -14.58 2.29
C ALA A 921 -30.35 -14.15 0.88
N SER A 922 -31.40 -14.79 0.35
CA SER A 922 -32.07 -14.32 -0.85
C SER A 922 -32.50 -12.88 -0.56
N GLY A 923 -31.78 -11.92 -1.12
CA GLY A 923 -31.94 -10.50 -0.80
C GLY A 923 -30.69 -9.76 -0.31
N ILE A 924 -29.52 -10.40 -0.17
CA ILE A 924 -28.25 -9.65 -0.14
C ILE A 924 -27.86 -9.35 -1.59
N SER A 925 -28.26 -8.18 -2.08
CA SER A 925 -27.59 -7.52 -3.19
C SER A 925 -26.41 -6.73 -2.62
N ILE A 926 -25.20 -7.04 -3.06
CA ILE A 926 -24.11 -6.07 -3.07
C ILE A 926 -24.32 -5.26 -4.35
N ARG A 927 -24.39 -3.94 -4.23
CA ARG A 927 -24.12 -3.05 -5.37
C ARG A 927 -22.63 -2.83 -5.43
#